data_AF-A0A0W0WZT3-F1
#
_entry.id   AF-A0A0W0WZT3-F1
#
_cell.length_a   1.000
_cell.length_b   1.000
_cell.length_c   1.000
_cell.angle_alpha   90.00
_cell.angle_beta   90.00
_cell.angle_gamma   90.00
#
_symmetry.space_group_name_H-M   'P 1'
#
loop_
_entity.id
_entity.type
_entity.pdbx_description
1 polymer ?
#
loop_
_entity_poly.entity_id
_entity_poly.type
_entity_poly.pdbx_seq_one_letter_code
_entity_poly.pdbx_strand_id
1 'polypeptide(L)'
;MLNIKRVDDAHLIWRKFNLKYKDLSPGINSERQAHYTRKDVSVDFLHDVAARETEYTEAAQRLQAFWKRLRSKDTLIQVNPKGNHSGDVHHLLNYHPKKNKGVKKSINKRKLDALLAAIDTGNWEYAIFKDATLPQLALSLFGSGKISQQQIYTILERHQTLKDYPLLSDFDILNSDGSFSDAAKKLLLPRLRQRSYLNGLSSEQLEEFRLMIAALPKSEQHFYVTEKGKLKEYRDYRQLGNTLIQLDGILNAGGLLFHLSAGARDALGLATFGLKEYVRPMPRLGQQMLADIEHGVAHRARYAALNYPGTTPYENIHDYQGVNDLEATSHDVYHGNVMSTIPENFLKVLKRFVDISRTHTSCQWSKEIWDWVDNDYVYFFHRYGRTPNTDDIGQSTALLCAMLAYGNGTTTKVVSAGGSLLRLNKPTPLGILIFLDMIKNRSEWLELNIAPDRLTGHFGFYYSLIDELYDEYLKDEEDVRIQVLKIQAYLELQEQGQVQSFKAVNEMIDAEKQNLLSRLEFKKRPKMDTDKFSNTIEFRLDDELITMHSLREMVKNHYHNSHKEVSSSAAEYYAKAVLELAYERAQASVYAHLRQQGETDSHAQFLVKPTLSNWIMDNPWKVVLWSLTLIAIPFILLYGAMQVHYARQNDINLRANITPVVSFAQSESVGDRELRREVPGAWLGAWRESAPAKGTLMHSSIFYQRSVGHVETPVETPVVSFGKTL
;
A
#
# COMPACT_ATOMS: atom_id res chain seq x y z
N MET A 1 -22.17 -12.03 2.70
CA MET A 1 -23.22 -11.39 3.54
C MET A 1 -23.26 -12.10 4.87
N LEU A 2 -23.61 -11.40 5.96
CA LEU A 2 -23.60 -11.96 7.31
C LEU A 2 -24.81 -12.85 7.58
N ASN A 3 -25.90 -12.70 6.80
CA ASN A 3 -27.16 -13.43 6.92
C ASN A 3 -27.79 -13.28 8.32
N ILE A 4 -27.81 -12.04 8.81
CA ILE A 4 -28.38 -11.67 10.12
C ILE A 4 -29.87 -11.40 9.93
N LYS A 5 -30.72 -12.06 10.72
CA LYS A 5 -32.18 -11.85 10.67
C LYS A 5 -32.71 -11.22 11.95
N ARG A 6 -31.97 -11.33 13.06
CA ARG A 6 -32.35 -10.85 14.39
C ARG A 6 -31.15 -10.28 15.13
N VAL A 7 -31.42 -9.50 16.18
CA VAL A 7 -30.38 -8.88 17.05
C VAL A 7 -29.51 -9.94 17.74
N ASP A 8 -30.09 -11.09 18.11
CA ASP A 8 -29.32 -12.22 18.69
C ASP A 8 -28.25 -12.76 17.73
N ASP A 9 -28.56 -12.80 16.43
CA ASP A 9 -27.59 -13.21 15.41
C ASP A 9 -26.44 -12.19 15.35
N ALA A 10 -26.76 -10.89 15.45
CA ALA A 10 -25.77 -9.81 15.52
C ALA A 10 -24.87 -9.90 16.78
N HIS A 11 -25.43 -10.23 17.95
CA HIS A 11 -24.64 -10.49 19.16
C HIS A 11 -23.64 -11.64 18.96
N LEU A 12 -24.05 -12.72 18.27
CA LEU A 12 -23.16 -13.82 17.94
C LEU A 12 -22.04 -13.38 16.98
N ILE A 13 -22.35 -12.57 15.97
CA ILE A 13 -21.35 -12.00 15.07
C ILE A 13 -20.36 -11.10 15.83
N TRP A 14 -20.84 -10.23 16.73
CA TRP A 14 -19.97 -9.42 17.59
C TRP A 14 -19.05 -10.26 18.47
N ARG A 15 -19.55 -11.36 19.05
CA ARG A 15 -18.72 -12.28 19.84
C ARG A 15 -17.62 -12.89 18.98
N LYS A 16 -17.94 -13.39 17.77
CA LYS A 16 -16.95 -13.95 16.84
C LYS A 16 -15.94 -12.89 16.38
N PHE A 17 -16.41 -11.69 16.09
CA PHE A 17 -15.59 -10.55 15.72
C PHE A 17 -14.61 -10.17 16.83
N ASN A 18 -15.07 -10.03 18.07
CA ASN A 18 -14.19 -9.70 19.19
C ASN A 18 -13.18 -10.83 19.47
N LEU A 19 -13.57 -12.11 19.31
CA LEU A 19 -12.64 -13.24 19.42
C LEU A 19 -11.56 -13.22 18.33
N LYS A 20 -11.90 -12.87 17.08
CA LYS A 20 -10.94 -12.73 15.96
C LYS A 20 -9.78 -11.78 16.31
N TYR A 21 -10.02 -10.75 17.12
CA TYR A 21 -9.03 -9.72 17.46
C TYR A 21 -8.50 -9.77 18.90
N LYS A 22 -8.95 -10.74 19.72
CA LYS A 22 -8.60 -10.82 21.14
C LYS A 22 -7.11 -11.11 21.37
N ASP A 23 -6.52 -11.95 20.51
CA ASP A 23 -5.15 -12.44 20.65
C ASP A 23 -4.09 -11.49 20.06
N LEU A 24 -4.51 -10.32 19.54
CA LEU A 24 -3.59 -9.30 18.99
C LEU A 24 -2.89 -8.48 20.08
N SER A 25 -3.24 -8.76 21.32
CA SER A 25 -2.55 -8.23 22.46
C SER A 25 -1.33 -9.11 22.70
N PRO A 26 -0.08 -8.57 22.73
CA PRO A 26 1.07 -9.36 23.13
C PRO A 26 0.73 -9.96 24.48
N GLY A 27 0.55 -11.30 24.51
CA GLY A 27 0.19 -11.99 25.72
C GLY A 27 1.16 -11.58 26.80
N ILE A 28 0.64 -11.18 27.97
CA ILE A 28 1.48 -11.21 29.16
C ILE A 28 2.03 -12.63 29.19
N ASN A 29 3.35 -12.79 29.07
CA ASN A 29 4.00 -14.09 29.19
C ASN A 29 3.35 -14.81 30.37
N SER A 30 2.73 -15.96 30.13
CA SER A 30 2.01 -16.72 31.14
C SER A 30 2.88 -16.98 32.38
N GLU A 31 4.21 -17.02 32.21
CA GLU A 31 5.19 -17.07 33.30
C GLU A 31 5.19 -15.80 34.17
N ARG A 32 5.06 -14.60 33.59
CA ARG A 32 4.92 -13.35 34.37
C ARG A 32 3.60 -13.32 35.13
N GLN A 33 2.52 -13.76 34.50
CA GLN A 33 1.21 -13.81 35.16
C GLN A 33 1.23 -14.81 36.33
N ALA A 34 1.87 -15.97 36.15
CA ALA A 34 2.14 -16.94 37.20
C ALA A 34 3.08 -16.39 38.29
N HIS A 35 4.05 -15.56 37.94
CA HIS A 35 4.97 -14.95 38.91
C HIS A 35 4.30 -13.90 39.80
N TYR A 36 3.31 -13.17 39.27
CA TYR A 36 2.51 -12.23 40.06
C TYR A 36 1.44 -12.91 40.93
N THR A 37 0.91 -14.07 40.52
CA THR A 37 -0.04 -14.84 41.33
C THR A 37 0.63 -15.77 42.35
N ARG A 38 1.91 -16.14 42.15
CA ARG A 38 2.74 -16.93 43.09
C ARG A 38 3.59 -16.10 44.04
N LYS A 39 3.21 -14.87 44.39
CA LYS A 39 3.78 -14.27 45.60
C LYS A 39 3.05 -14.86 46.80
N ASP A 40 3.49 -16.04 47.22
CA ASP A 40 3.29 -16.49 48.59
C ASP A 40 3.79 -15.34 49.47
N VAL A 41 2.85 -14.69 50.15
CA VAL A 41 3.18 -13.69 51.16
C VAL A 41 4.03 -14.45 52.18
N SER A 42 5.28 -14.05 52.40
CA SER A 42 6.17 -14.84 53.25
C SER A 42 5.52 -15.01 54.62
N VAL A 43 5.65 -16.20 55.19
CA VAL A 43 5.14 -16.52 56.53
C VAL A 43 5.70 -15.51 57.55
N ASP A 44 6.93 -15.05 57.34
CA ASP A 44 7.57 -13.98 58.11
C ASP A 44 6.85 -12.62 58.01
N PHE A 45 6.37 -12.23 56.82
CA PHE A 45 5.58 -11.00 56.67
C PHE A 45 4.23 -11.14 57.36
N LEU A 46 3.57 -12.29 57.27
CA LEU A 46 2.31 -12.54 57.97
C LEU A 46 2.48 -12.51 59.49
N HIS A 47 3.57 -13.08 60.01
CA HIS A 47 3.93 -13.00 61.43
C HIS A 47 4.27 -11.57 61.87
N ASP A 48 5.01 -10.80 61.06
CA ASP A 48 5.31 -9.39 61.36
C ASP A 48 4.04 -8.51 61.32
N VAL A 49 3.15 -8.76 60.37
CA VAL A 49 1.83 -8.09 60.31
C VAL A 49 0.99 -8.41 61.54
N ALA A 50 0.98 -9.66 62.00
CA ALA A 50 0.26 -10.05 63.21
C ALA A 50 0.89 -9.44 64.48
N ALA A 51 2.22 -9.39 64.56
CA ALA A 51 2.93 -8.81 65.70
C ALA A 51 2.81 -7.28 65.78
N ARG A 52 2.56 -6.60 64.65
CA ARG A 52 2.46 -5.13 64.54
C ARG A 52 1.11 -4.69 63.96
N GLU A 53 0.05 -5.44 64.25
CA GLU A 53 -1.26 -5.27 63.62
C GLU A 53 -1.79 -3.84 63.72
N THR A 54 -1.61 -3.18 64.87
CA THR A 54 -2.03 -1.79 65.08
C THR A 54 -1.28 -0.82 64.16
N GLU A 55 0.04 -0.96 64.04
CA GLU A 55 0.86 -0.10 63.18
C GLU A 55 0.53 -0.30 61.69
N TYR A 56 0.35 -1.57 61.28
CA TYR A 56 -0.06 -1.88 59.91
C TYR A 56 -1.48 -1.39 59.60
N THR A 57 -2.40 -1.49 60.56
CA THR A 57 -3.77 -0.97 60.44
C THR A 57 -3.76 0.56 60.32
N GLU A 58 -3.01 1.27 61.16
CA GLU A 58 -2.86 2.71 61.06
C GLU A 58 -2.22 3.13 59.72
N ALA A 59 -1.15 2.44 59.30
CA ALA A 59 -0.50 2.69 58.02
C ALA A 59 -1.47 2.47 56.85
N ALA A 60 -2.26 1.39 56.89
CA ALA A 60 -3.30 1.11 55.91
C ALA A 60 -4.38 2.21 55.89
N GLN A 61 -4.86 2.67 57.05
CA GLN A 61 -5.82 3.78 57.14
C GLN A 61 -5.26 5.09 56.58
N ARG A 62 -4.00 5.43 56.90
CA ARG A 62 -3.31 6.62 56.35
C ARG A 62 -3.16 6.53 54.83
N LEU A 63 -2.79 5.37 54.30
CA LEU A 63 -2.72 5.10 52.86
C LEU A 63 -4.11 5.21 52.21
N GLN A 64 -5.15 4.66 52.82
CA GLN A 64 -6.52 4.76 52.32
C GLN A 64 -7.00 6.21 52.29
N ALA A 65 -6.76 6.99 53.36
CA ALA A 65 -7.09 8.41 53.42
C ALA A 65 -6.33 9.22 52.37
N PHE A 66 -5.04 8.93 52.18
CA PHE A 66 -4.20 9.51 51.13
C PHE A 66 -4.79 9.23 49.73
N TRP A 67 -5.11 7.98 49.42
CA TRP A 67 -5.72 7.60 48.15
C TRP A 67 -7.11 8.21 47.96
N LYS A 68 -7.95 8.26 48.99
CA LYS A 68 -9.26 8.91 48.95
C LYS A 68 -9.12 10.40 48.59
N ARG A 69 -8.14 11.09 49.18
CA ARG A 69 -7.83 12.50 48.87
C ARG A 69 -7.29 12.69 47.46
N LEU A 70 -6.45 11.78 46.95
CA LEU A 70 -5.99 11.85 45.57
C LEU A 70 -7.14 11.64 44.57
N ARG A 71 -8.04 10.68 44.87
CA ARG A 71 -9.21 10.36 44.04
C ARG A 71 -10.31 11.42 44.08
N SER A 72 -10.26 12.37 45.02
CA SER A 72 -11.19 13.51 45.06
C SER A 72 -10.70 14.73 44.27
N LYS A 73 -9.49 14.67 43.69
CA LYS A 73 -8.85 15.72 42.90
C LYS A 73 -8.57 15.24 41.49
N ASP A 74 -8.23 16.16 40.59
CA ASP A 74 -7.76 15.87 39.22
C ASP A 74 -6.32 15.35 39.20
N THR A 75 -6.08 14.31 40.00
CA THR A 75 -4.78 13.64 40.10
C THR A 75 -4.58 12.75 38.88
N LEU A 76 -3.50 13.00 38.15
CA LEU A 76 -3.04 12.16 37.05
C LEU A 76 -1.88 11.28 37.54
N ILE A 77 -1.94 9.99 37.22
CA ILE A 77 -0.87 9.04 37.52
C ILE A 77 -0.28 8.51 36.21
N GLN A 78 1.03 8.29 36.21
CA GLN A 78 1.71 7.68 35.06
C GLN A 78 1.23 6.24 34.86
N VAL A 79 0.92 5.87 33.64
CA VAL A 79 0.67 4.47 33.28
C VAL A 79 2.02 3.79 33.08
N ASN A 80 2.33 2.79 33.91
CA ASN A 80 3.51 1.96 33.70
C ASN A 80 3.23 1.01 32.52
N PRO A 81 3.86 1.15 31.35
CA PRO A 81 3.59 0.32 30.19
C PRO A 81 3.98 -1.16 30.39
N LYS A 82 4.86 -1.43 31.36
CA LYS A 82 5.26 -2.78 31.80
C LYS A 82 4.46 -3.26 33.02
N GLY A 83 3.43 -2.51 33.43
CA GLY A 83 2.54 -2.88 34.53
C GLY A 83 1.66 -4.06 34.18
N ASN A 84 0.93 -4.58 35.17
CA ASN A 84 -0.06 -5.63 34.98
C ASN A 84 -1.35 -5.01 34.41
N HIS A 85 -1.51 -5.01 33.08
CA HIS A 85 -2.71 -4.53 32.40
C HIS A 85 -3.37 -5.65 31.61
N SER A 86 -4.63 -5.46 31.20
CA SER A 86 -5.22 -6.38 30.22
C SER A 86 -4.47 -6.31 28.89
N GLY A 87 -4.59 -7.37 28.09
CA GLY A 87 -4.05 -7.38 26.73
C GLY A 87 -4.47 -6.16 25.92
N ASP A 88 -5.77 -5.82 25.94
CA ASP A 88 -6.30 -4.70 25.16
C ASP A 88 -5.68 -3.35 25.55
N VAL A 89 -5.33 -3.17 26.83
CA VAL A 89 -4.62 -1.98 27.31
C VAL A 89 -3.18 -1.99 26.81
N HIS A 90 -2.48 -3.14 26.86
CA HIS A 90 -1.14 -3.24 26.30
C HIS A 90 -1.11 -2.96 24.80
N HIS A 91 -2.10 -3.47 24.06
CA HIS A 91 -2.30 -3.15 22.65
C HIS A 91 -2.42 -1.63 22.45
N LEU A 92 -3.37 -0.99 23.15
CA LEU A 92 -3.64 0.44 23.01
C LEU A 92 -2.41 1.31 23.34
N LEU A 93 -1.69 1.03 24.44
CA LEU A 93 -0.61 1.89 24.92
C LEU A 93 0.57 2.06 23.95
N ASN A 94 0.75 1.15 22.99
CA ASN A 94 1.82 1.18 21.98
C ASN A 94 3.17 1.64 22.54
N TYR A 95 3.70 0.87 23.49
CA TYR A 95 4.86 1.36 24.24
C TYR A 95 6.13 1.43 23.39
N HIS A 96 6.51 2.65 23.03
CA HIS A 96 7.82 2.96 22.47
C HIS A 96 8.61 3.83 23.45
N PRO A 97 9.70 3.32 24.07
CA PRO A 97 10.44 4.02 25.13
C PRO A 97 10.91 5.43 24.76
N LYS A 98 11.13 5.71 23.47
CA LYS A 98 11.59 7.02 22.99
C LYS A 98 10.45 7.97 22.59
N LYS A 99 9.25 7.45 22.26
CA LYS A 99 8.15 8.25 21.68
C LYS A 99 6.95 8.43 22.60
N ASN A 100 6.76 7.52 23.56
CA ASN A 100 5.56 7.45 24.43
C ASN A 100 5.94 7.40 25.93
N LYS A 101 6.66 8.42 26.43
CA LYS A 101 7.07 8.51 27.85
C LYS A 101 6.03 9.11 28.79
N GLY A 102 4.92 9.66 28.27
CA GLY A 102 4.04 10.58 29.00
C GLY A 102 2.60 10.11 29.24
N VAL A 103 2.24 8.86 28.94
CA VAL A 103 0.85 8.43 29.06
C VAL A 103 0.42 8.39 30.54
N LYS A 104 -0.53 9.26 30.87
CA LYS A 104 -1.12 9.37 32.22
C LYS A 104 -2.57 8.94 32.20
N LYS A 105 -3.10 8.59 33.36
CA LYS A 105 -4.53 8.30 33.55
C LYS A 105 -5.06 9.00 34.80
N SER A 106 -6.36 9.32 34.81
CA SER A 106 -6.99 10.08 35.90
C SER A 106 -7.60 9.15 36.94
N ILE A 107 -7.33 9.41 38.22
CA ILE A 107 -7.94 8.65 39.31
C ILE A 107 -9.09 9.40 40.00
N ASN A 108 -9.58 10.50 39.41
CA ASN A 108 -10.68 11.27 39.99
C ASN A 108 -11.98 10.45 39.96
N LYS A 109 -12.39 9.90 41.10
CA LYS A 109 -13.55 9.01 41.19
C LYS A 109 -14.84 9.68 40.74
N ARG A 110 -15.08 10.94 41.16
CA ARG A 110 -16.31 11.66 40.81
C ARG A 110 -16.45 11.85 39.30
N LYS A 111 -15.34 12.23 38.64
CA LYS A 111 -15.34 12.41 37.18
C LYS A 111 -15.44 11.07 36.43
N LEU A 112 -14.82 10.01 36.95
CA LEU A 112 -14.94 8.66 36.38
C LEU A 112 -16.37 8.14 36.45
N ASP A 113 -17.04 8.30 37.60
CA ASP A 113 -18.43 7.88 37.79
C ASP A 113 -19.37 8.71 36.89
N ALA A 114 -19.13 10.02 36.75
CA ALA A 114 -19.87 10.88 35.83
C ALA A 114 -19.68 10.50 34.35
N LEU A 115 -18.44 10.19 33.94
CA LEU A 115 -18.15 9.76 32.57
C LEU A 115 -18.81 8.42 32.28
N LEU A 116 -18.74 7.47 33.21
CA LEU A 116 -19.37 6.16 33.05
C LEU A 116 -20.89 6.29 32.88
N ALA A 117 -21.56 7.09 33.72
CA ALA A 117 -22.99 7.33 33.59
C ALA A 117 -23.37 7.98 32.24
N ALA A 118 -22.56 8.91 31.75
CA ALA A 118 -22.78 9.53 30.43
C ALA A 118 -22.61 8.51 29.28
N ILE A 119 -21.65 7.60 29.39
CA ILE A 119 -21.45 6.51 28.44
C ILE A 119 -22.61 5.51 28.49
N ASP A 120 -23.05 5.08 29.68
CA ASP A 120 -24.13 4.10 29.84
C ASP A 120 -25.46 4.61 29.27
N THR A 121 -25.72 5.91 29.40
CA THR A 121 -26.90 6.56 28.81
C THR A 121 -26.75 6.89 27.32
N GLY A 122 -25.53 6.83 26.78
CA GLY A 122 -25.22 7.20 25.40
C GLY A 122 -25.38 8.70 25.09
N ASN A 123 -25.50 9.56 26.10
CA ASN A 123 -25.73 10.99 25.89
C ASN A 123 -24.40 11.76 25.86
N TRP A 124 -23.96 12.09 24.65
CA TRP A 124 -22.71 12.80 24.39
C TRP A 124 -22.72 14.31 24.67
N GLU A 125 -23.88 14.87 25.05
CA GLU A 125 -24.00 16.29 25.41
C GLU A 125 -23.57 16.58 26.86
N TYR A 126 -23.39 15.53 27.68
CA TYR A 126 -22.95 15.66 29.06
C TYR A 126 -21.65 16.46 29.15
N ALA A 127 -21.59 17.40 30.10
CA ALA A 127 -20.45 18.30 30.28
C ALA A 127 -19.11 17.59 30.48
N ILE A 128 -19.12 16.34 30.96
CA ILE A 128 -17.92 15.53 31.16
C ILE A 128 -17.15 15.25 29.86
N PHE A 129 -17.82 15.23 28.70
CA PHE A 129 -17.16 15.08 27.40
C PHE A 129 -16.43 16.35 26.92
N LYS A 130 -16.60 17.47 27.64
CA LYS A 130 -15.84 18.71 27.42
C LYS A 130 -14.70 18.87 28.44
N ASP A 131 -14.51 17.91 29.34
CA ASP A 131 -13.46 17.96 30.36
C ASP A 131 -12.07 17.85 29.73
N ALA A 132 -11.14 18.73 30.13
CA ALA A 132 -9.78 18.75 29.60
C ALA A 132 -9.01 17.44 29.89
N THR A 133 -9.43 16.65 30.88
CA THR A 133 -8.83 15.36 31.24
C THR A 133 -9.59 14.15 30.70
N LEU A 134 -10.52 14.36 29.75
CA LEU A 134 -11.34 13.30 29.14
C LEU A 134 -10.49 12.10 28.66
N PRO A 135 -9.36 12.27 27.93
CA PRO A 135 -8.52 11.13 27.53
C PRO A 135 -7.98 10.32 28.71
N GLN A 136 -7.63 10.97 29.82
CA GLN A 136 -7.11 10.32 31.02
C GLN A 136 -8.21 9.61 31.82
N LEU A 137 -9.43 10.13 31.81
CA LEU A 137 -10.61 9.48 32.39
C LEU A 137 -10.98 8.23 31.60
N ALA A 138 -11.07 8.34 30.27
CA ALA A 138 -11.39 7.23 29.38
C ALA A 138 -10.38 6.08 29.52
N LEU A 139 -9.08 6.38 29.52
CA LEU A 139 -8.02 5.38 29.73
C LEU A 139 -8.12 4.67 31.10
N SER A 140 -8.62 5.37 32.12
CA SER A 140 -8.80 4.78 33.45
C SER A 140 -10.00 3.84 33.49
N LEU A 141 -11.13 4.22 32.88
CA LEU A 141 -12.30 3.35 32.76
C LEU A 141 -11.96 2.10 31.95
N PHE A 142 -11.28 2.26 30.80
CA PHE A 142 -10.84 1.15 29.96
C PHE A 142 -9.85 0.23 30.68
N GLY A 143 -8.85 0.81 31.35
CA GLY A 143 -7.88 0.06 32.15
C GLY A 143 -8.48 -0.69 33.34
N SER A 144 -9.71 -0.35 33.75
CA SER A 144 -10.48 -1.05 34.77
C SER A 144 -11.55 -2.01 34.21
N GLY A 145 -11.62 -2.17 32.88
CA GLY A 145 -12.60 -3.02 32.21
C GLY A 145 -14.04 -2.51 32.26
N LYS A 146 -14.24 -1.22 32.58
CA LYS A 146 -15.59 -0.62 32.72
C LYS A 146 -16.19 -0.16 31.39
N ILE A 147 -15.34 0.09 30.39
CA ILE A 147 -15.76 0.45 29.04
C ILE A 147 -15.04 -0.45 28.04
N SER A 148 -15.67 -0.70 26.91
CA SER A 148 -15.14 -1.53 25.83
C SER A 148 -14.04 -0.83 25.05
N GLN A 149 -13.37 -1.59 24.20
CA GLN A 149 -12.38 -1.08 23.27
C GLN A 149 -13.00 -0.10 22.26
N GLN A 150 -14.19 -0.39 21.73
CA GLN A 150 -14.92 0.54 20.86
C GLN A 150 -15.21 1.86 21.59
N GLN A 151 -15.68 1.80 22.84
CA GLN A 151 -16.01 3.01 23.62
C GLN A 151 -14.80 3.91 23.85
N ILE A 152 -13.63 3.37 24.20
CA ILE A 152 -12.44 4.21 24.35
C ILE A 152 -11.99 4.80 22.99
N TYR A 153 -12.08 4.04 21.90
CA TYR A 153 -11.74 4.56 20.57
C TYR A 153 -12.66 5.72 20.19
N THR A 154 -13.98 5.55 20.34
CA THR A 154 -14.97 6.60 20.09
C THR A 154 -14.66 7.88 20.88
N ILE A 155 -14.39 7.77 22.19
CA ILE A 155 -14.10 8.93 23.04
C ILE A 155 -12.85 9.67 22.57
N LEU A 156 -11.77 8.93 22.29
CA LEU A 156 -10.48 9.51 21.92
C LEU A 156 -10.50 10.07 20.49
N GLU A 157 -11.09 9.37 19.54
CA GLU A 157 -11.28 9.83 18.16
C GLU A 157 -12.13 11.10 18.12
N ARG A 158 -13.24 11.12 18.87
CA ARG A 158 -14.06 12.33 19.01
C ARG A 158 -13.27 13.47 19.65
N HIS A 159 -12.51 13.20 20.72
CA HIS A 159 -11.71 14.22 21.37
C HIS A 159 -10.66 14.84 20.45
N GLN A 160 -9.99 14.06 19.59
CA GLN A 160 -9.03 14.61 18.63
C GLN A 160 -9.71 15.37 17.50
N THR A 161 -10.82 14.85 16.95
CA THR A 161 -11.55 15.49 15.84
C THR A 161 -12.07 16.86 16.25
N LEU A 162 -12.65 16.98 17.45
CA LEU A 162 -13.27 18.23 17.90
C LEU A 162 -12.27 19.35 18.26
N LYS A 163 -10.96 19.09 18.22
CA LYS A 163 -9.94 20.16 18.35
C LYS A 163 -9.92 21.06 17.12
N ASP A 164 -10.01 20.45 15.94
CA ASP A 164 -9.83 21.13 14.65
C ASP A 164 -11.15 21.28 13.87
N TYR A 165 -12.16 20.47 14.20
CA TYR A 165 -13.44 20.40 13.48
C TYR A 165 -14.60 20.63 14.45
N PRO A 166 -15.20 21.84 14.48
CA PRO A 166 -16.31 22.15 15.37
C PRO A 166 -17.49 21.19 15.21
N LEU A 167 -18.01 20.71 16.34
CA LEU A 167 -19.22 19.89 16.39
C LEU A 167 -20.43 20.74 15.97
N LEU A 168 -21.18 20.26 15.00
CA LEU A 168 -22.47 20.86 14.63
C LEU A 168 -23.61 20.17 15.36
N SER A 169 -23.65 18.84 15.32
CA SER A 169 -24.74 18.07 15.92
C SER A 169 -24.33 16.63 16.16
N ASP A 170 -25.01 16.01 17.12
CA ASP A 170 -24.94 14.59 17.45
C ASP A 170 -26.31 13.95 17.23
N PHE A 171 -26.34 12.72 16.74
CA PHE A 171 -27.57 12.04 16.37
C PHE A 171 -27.51 10.56 16.72
N ASP A 172 -28.60 10.07 17.31
CA ASP A 172 -28.82 8.63 17.41
C ASP A 172 -29.01 8.02 16.01
N ILE A 173 -28.42 6.86 15.77
CA ILE A 173 -28.63 6.09 14.54
C ILE A 173 -29.98 5.38 14.58
N LEU A 174 -30.37 4.89 15.76
CA LEU A 174 -31.60 4.12 15.98
C LEU A 174 -32.51 4.80 17.00
N ASN A 175 -33.81 4.68 16.77
CA ASN A 175 -34.83 5.03 17.76
C ASN A 175 -34.89 3.97 18.89
N SER A 176 -35.69 4.23 19.92
CA SER A 176 -35.89 3.29 21.04
C SER A 176 -36.52 1.95 20.61
N ASP A 177 -37.25 1.92 19.49
CA ASP A 177 -37.84 0.71 18.90
C ASP A 177 -36.85 -0.08 18.01
N GLY A 178 -35.62 0.42 17.84
CA GLY A 178 -34.57 -0.19 17.00
C GLY A 178 -34.68 0.12 15.51
N SER A 179 -35.67 0.91 15.07
CA SER A 179 -35.74 1.43 13.70
C SER A 179 -34.70 2.54 13.48
N PHE A 180 -34.31 2.80 12.23
CA PHE A 180 -33.45 3.95 11.93
C PHE A 180 -34.14 5.27 12.31
N SER A 181 -33.38 6.16 12.96
CA SER A 181 -33.85 7.50 13.29
C SER A 181 -34.10 8.36 12.05
N ASP A 182 -34.88 9.42 12.18
CA ASP A 182 -35.13 10.35 11.08
C ASP A 182 -33.86 11.08 10.63
N ALA A 183 -32.98 11.41 11.58
CA ALA A 183 -31.67 11.99 11.28
C ALA A 183 -30.81 11.00 10.49
N ALA A 184 -30.75 9.73 10.90
CA ALA A 184 -30.01 8.70 10.16
C ALA A 184 -30.56 8.53 8.75
N LYS A 185 -31.89 8.41 8.57
CA LYS A 185 -32.53 8.28 7.25
C LYS A 185 -32.24 9.45 6.32
N LYS A 186 -32.27 10.69 6.84
CA LYS A 186 -32.09 11.91 6.03
C LYS A 186 -30.63 12.22 5.75
N LEU A 187 -29.75 11.98 6.72
CA LEU A 187 -28.35 12.45 6.67
C LEU A 187 -27.37 11.29 6.42
N LEU A 188 -27.40 10.25 7.25
CA LEU A 188 -26.39 9.19 7.25
C LEU A 188 -26.59 8.14 6.14
N LEU A 189 -27.78 7.53 6.06
CA LEU A 189 -28.03 6.40 5.13
C LEU A 189 -27.78 6.78 3.65
N PRO A 190 -28.13 7.98 3.17
CA PRO A 190 -27.79 8.39 1.81
C PRO A 190 -26.28 8.37 1.56
N ARG A 191 -25.45 8.68 2.56
CA ARG A 191 -23.98 8.63 2.42
C ARG A 191 -23.47 7.20 2.41
N LEU A 192 -24.03 6.31 3.22
CA LEU A 192 -23.66 4.90 3.23
C LEU A 192 -24.06 4.19 1.91
N ARG A 193 -25.08 4.70 1.21
CA ARG A 193 -25.50 4.25 -0.13
C ARG A 193 -24.73 4.89 -1.28
N GLN A 194 -24.14 6.06 -1.08
CA GLN A 194 -23.45 6.85 -2.12
C GLN A 194 -21.96 6.93 -1.78
N ARG A 195 -21.27 5.80 -1.91
CA ARG A 195 -19.81 5.72 -1.79
C ARG A 195 -19.20 5.65 -3.19
N SER A 196 -18.09 6.34 -3.38
CA SER A 196 -17.44 6.53 -4.68
C SER A 196 -16.69 5.27 -5.13
N TYR A 197 -16.04 4.59 -4.19
CA TYR A 197 -15.19 3.43 -4.49
C TYR A 197 -15.70 2.13 -3.88
N LEU A 198 -16.36 2.20 -2.72
CA LEU A 198 -17.06 1.04 -2.19
C LEU A 198 -18.46 0.99 -2.77
N ASN A 199 -18.96 -0.21 -3.09
CA ASN A 199 -20.37 -0.33 -3.42
C ASN A 199 -21.15 0.15 -2.21
N GLY A 200 -22.03 1.13 -2.41
CA GLY A 200 -22.94 1.57 -1.37
C GLY A 200 -23.74 0.40 -0.80
N LEU A 201 -24.13 0.48 0.47
CA LEU A 201 -24.86 -0.60 1.11
C LEU A 201 -26.19 -0.89 0.41
N SER A 202 -26.41 -2.16 0.06
CA SER A 202 -27.71 -2.64 -0.41
C SER A 202 -28.77 -2.53 0.69
N SER A 203 -30.05 -2.70 0.35
CA SER A 203 -31.12 -2.73 1.37
C SER A 203 -30.92 -3.85 2.40
N GLU A 204 -30.41 -5.01 1.97
CA GLU A 204 -30.08 -6.13 2.86
C GLU A 204 -28.92 -5.78 3.79
N GLN A 205 -27.84 -5.19 3.25
CA GLN A 205 -26.69 -4.77 4.07
C GLN A 205 -27.04 -3.63 5.02
N LEU A 206 -27.97 -2.76 4.66
CA LEU A 206 -28.47 -1.73 5.57
C LEU A 206 -29.26 -2.34 6.73
N GLU A 207 -30.01 -3.40 6.47
CA GLU A 207 -30.69 -4.14 7.54
C GLU A 207 -29.68 -4.88 8.44
N GLU A 208 -28.65 -5.52 7.86
CA GLU A 208 -27.55 -6.09 8.63
C GLU A 208 -26.85 -5.02 9.48
N PHE A 209 -26.57 -3.84 8.91
CA PHE A 209 -26.01 -2.70 9.62
C PHE A 209 -26.91 -2.27 10.79
N ARG A 210 -28.22 -2.12 10.56
CA ARG A 210 -29.20 -1.76 11.61
C ARG A 210 -29.16 -2.74 12.78
N LEU A 211 -29.20 -4.04 12.48
CA LEU A 211 -29.21 -5.11 13.48
C LEU A 211 -27.88 -5.15 14.25
N MET A 212 -26.76 -4.91 13.56
CA MET A 212 -25.44 -4.80 14.19
C MET A 212 -25.33 -3.61 15.13
N ILE A 213 -25.89 -2.45 14.75
CA ILE A 213 -25.97 -1.27 15.65
C ILE A 213 -26.87 -1.55 16.84
N ALA A 214 -28.02 -2.20 16.64
CA ALA A 214 -28.95 -2.51 17.73
C ALA A 214 -28.33 -3.39 18.83
N ALA A 215 -27.35 -4.22 18.48
CA ALA A 215 -26.61 -5.08 19.40
C ALA A 215 -25.48 -4.35 20.17
N LEU A 216 -25.18 -3.09 19.85
CA LEU A 216 -24.12 -2.31 20.51
C LEU A 216 -24.63 -1.59 21.78
N PRO A 217 -23.74 -1.20 22.71
CA PRO A 217 -24.08 -0.28 23.80
C PRO A 217 -24.61 1.07 23.26
N LYS A 218 -25.44 1.76 24.04
CA LYS A 218 -26.05 3.04 23.62
C LYS A 218 -25.02 4.10 23.22
N SER A 219 -23.89 4.20 23.91
CA SER A 219 -22.79 5.08 23.53
C SER A 219 -22.23 4.82 22.13
N GLU A 220 -22.45 3.66 21.53
CA GLU A 220 -21.95 3.32 20.19
C GLU A 220 -23.06 3.39 19.12
N GLN A 221 -24.32 3.70 19.48
CA GLN A 221 -25.45 3.79 18.56
C GLN A 221 -25.66 5.21 17.99
N HIS A 222 -24.59 5.98 17.78
CA HIS A 222 -24.67 7.38 17.35
C HIS A 222 -23.70 7.70 16.20
N PHE A 223 -23.96 8.82 15.55
CA PHE A 223 -23.04 9.49 14.63
C PHE A 223 -23.08 10.99 14.89
N TYR A 224 -22.00 11.69 14.56
CA TYR A 224 -21.95 13.15 14.69
C TYR A 224 -21.43 13.81 13.43
N VAL A 225 -21.77 15.09 13.31
CA VAL A 225 -21.44 15.90 12.14
C VAL A 225 -20.60 17.08 12.58
N THR A 226 -19.52 17.34 11.85
CA THR A 226 -18.67 18.51 12.05
C THR A 226 -18.63 19.38 10.81
N GLU A 227 -18.25 20.64 10.99
CA GLU A 227 -17.80 21.46 9.87
C GLU A 227 -16.54 20.84 9.24
N LYS A 228 -16.35 21.05 7.94
CA LYS A 228 -15.13 20.65 7.23
C LYS A 228 -13.90 21.49 7.62
N GLY A 229 -14.11 22.65 8.26
CA GLY A 229 -13.03 23.50 8.77
C GLY A 229 -12.04 23.92 7.69
N LYS A 230 -10.74 23.68 7.93
CA LYS A 230 -9.64 24.08 7.04
C LYS A 230 -9.44 23.19 5.81
N LEU A 231 -10.12 22.04 5.71
CA LEU A 231 -10.06 21.19 4.52
C LEU A 231 -10.81 21.90 3.38
N LYS A 232 -10.13 22.76 2.63
CA LYS A 232 -10.74 23.57 1.55
C LYS A 232 -11.40 22.69 0.48
N GLU A 233 -12.23 23.30 -0.37
CA GLU A 233 -12.90 22.60 -1.48
C GLU A 233 -11.90 21.87 -2.40
N TYR A 234 -12.38 20.75 -2.96
CA TYR A 234 -11.82 19.65 -3.76
C TYR A 234 -10.55 19.84 -4.64
N ARG A 235 -9.95 21.03 -4.78
CA ARG A 235 -8.93 21.31 -5.81
C ARG A 235 -7.50 21.38 -5.30
N ASP A 236 -7.24 21.40 -3.99
CA ASP A 236 -5.88 21.36 -3.45
C ASP A 236 -5.52 19.95 -2.97
N TYR A 237 -4.99 19.14 -3.89
CA TYR A 237 -4.48 17.78 -3.65
C TYR A 237 -3.23 17.75 -2.75
N ARG A 238 -2.79 18.88 -2.20
CA ARG A 238 -1.62 18.95 -1.31
C ARG A 238 -1.94 18.61 0.14
N GLN A 239 -3.21 18.36 0.47
CA GLN A 239 -3.64 17.97 1.82
C GLN A 239 -4.20 16.55 1.83
N LEU A 240 -3.72 15.75 2.79
CA LEU A 240 -4.12 14.34 2.95
C LEU A 240 -5.64 14.21 3.14
N GLY A 241 -6.28 15.08 3.94
CA GLY A 241 -7.72 15.01 4.20
C GLY A 241 -8.58 15.18 2.96
N ASN A 242 -8.15 15.96 1.96
CA ASN A 242 -8.88 16.07 0.68
C ASN A 242 -8.78 14.77 -0.13
N THR A 243 -7.61 14.14 -0.14
CA THR A 243 -7.41 12.83 -0.77
C THR A 243 -8.26 11.76 -0.07
N LEU A 244 -8.28 11.74 1.27
CA LEU A 244 -9.10 10.79 2.04
C LEU A 244 -10.61 10.99 1.85
N ILE A 245 -11.04 12.24 1.64
CA ILE A 245 -12.42 12.55 1.26
C ILE A 245 -12.80 11.96 -0.09
N GLN A 246 -11.91 12.07 -1.08
CA GLN A 246 -12.14 11.51 -2.40
C GLN A 246 -12.19 9.99 -2.35
N LEU A 247 -11.32 9.37 -1.54
CA LEU A 247 -11.17 7.92 -1.41
C LEU A 247 -12.17 7.27 -0.42
N ASP A 248 -13.20 7.99 0.03
CA ASP A 248 -14.17 7.55 1.05
C ASP A 248 -13.55 7.10 2.39
N GLY A 249 -12.31 7.55 2.70
CA GLY A 249 -11.68 7.41 4.01
C GLY A 249 -12.26 8.38 5.05
N ILE A 250 -12.80 9.51 4.59
CA ILE A 250 -13.59 10.46 5.38
C ILE A 250 -14.94 10.67 4.69
N LEU A 251 -16.03 10.32 5.39
CA LEU A 251 -17.39 10.51 4.88
C LEU A 251 -17.75 11.99 4.86
N ASN A 252 -18.24 12.50 3.73
CA ASN A 252 -18.62 13.90 3.58
C ASN A 252 -19.88 14.10 2.71
N ALA A 253 -20.57 15.22 2.93
CA ALA A 253 -21.61 15.74 2.05
C ALA A 253 -21.79 17.24 2.27
N GLY A 254 -21.82 18.02 1.18
CA GLY A 254 -22.20 19.44 1.24
C GLY A 254 -21.37 20.27 2.23
N GLY A 255 -20.06 20.00 2.33
CA GLY A 255 -19.17 20.70 3.26
C GLY A 255 -19.23 20.22 4.71
N LEU A 256 -19.97 19.13 4.99
CA LEU A 256 -20.07 18.49 6.30
C LEU A 256 -19.26 17.20 6.33
N LEU A 257 -18.64 16.91 7.46
CA LEU A 257 -17.97 15.63 7.72
C LEU A 257 -18.83 14.77 8.65
N PHE A 258 -18.92 13.49 8.33
CA PHE A 258 -19.72 12.52 9.06
C PHE A 258 -18.81 11.55 9.80
N HIS A 259 -19.03 11.42 11.10
CA HIS A 259 -18.22 10.60 11.98
C HIS A 259 -19.09 9.57 12.66
N LEU A 260 -18.74 8.30 12.50
CA LEU A 260 -19.37 7.19 13.19
C LEU A 260 -18.63 6.94 14.52
N SER A 261 -19.36 6.48 15.54
CA SER A 261 -18.72 5.81 16.67
C SER A 261 -17.84 4.64 16.16
N ALA A 262 -16.82 4.24 16.92
CA ALA A 262 -15.97 3.12 16.53
C ALA A 262 -16.78 1.81 16.38
N GLY A 263 -17.77 1.58 17.25
CA GLY A 263 -18.69 0.44 17.11
C GLY A 263 -19.55 0.54 15.86
N ALA A 264 -20.07 1.73 15.52
CA ALA A 264 -20.84 1.92 14.29
C ALA A 264 -19.97 1.80 13.02
N ARG A 265 -18.71 2.23 13.08
CA ARG A 265 -17.73 2.00 12.00
C ARG A 265 -17.44 0.52 11.82
N ASP A 266 -17.21 -0.22 12.91
CA ASP A 266 -17.01 -1.67 12.87
C ASP A 266 -18.26 -2.38 12.31
N ALA A 267 -19.47 -1.94 12.68
CA ALA A 267 -20.73 -2.45 12.13
C ALA A 267 -20.85 -2.20 10.62
N LEU A 268 -20.49 -0.99 10.16
CA LEU A 268 -20.43 -0.66 8.74
C LEU A 268 -19.43 -1.56 8.00
N GLY A 269 -18.23 -1.76 8.55
CA GLY A 269 -17.23 -2.65 7.96
C GLY A 269 -17.73 -4.09 7.86
N LEU A 270 -18.37 -4.61 8.92
CA LEU A 270 -18.96 -5.95 8.93
C LEU A 270 -20.10 -6.10 7.91
N ALA A 271 -21.01 -5.13 7.80
CA ALA A 271 -22.08 -5.16 6.80
C ALA A 271 -21.53 -5.04 5.36
N THR A 272 -20.44 -4.31 5.17
CA THR A 272 -19.81 -4.10 3.85
C THR A 272 -19.05 -5.35 3.38
N PHE A 273 -18.16 -5.87 4.23
CA PHE A 273 -17.15 -6.87 3.85
C PHE A 273 -17.41 -8.27 4.44
N GLY A 274 -18.27 -8.37 5.45
CA GLY A 274 -18.49 -9.59 6.22
C GLY A 274 -17.39 -9.86 7.25
N LEU A 275 -17.66 -10.81 8.15
CA LEU A 275 -16.78 -11.15 9.27
C LEU A 275 -15.39 -11.65 8.84
N LYS A 276 -15.34 -12.46 7.76
CA LYS A 276 -14.10 -13.06 7.26
C LYS A 276 -13.17 -11.97 6.74
N GLU A 277 -13.65 -11.16 5.80
CA GLU A 277 -12.81 -10.23 5.04
C GLU A 277 -12.58 -8.90 5.72
N TYR A 278 -13.47 -8.45 6.62
CA TYR A 278 -13.28 -7.18 7.30
C TYR A 278 -11.96 -7.16 8.12
N VAL A 279 -11.06 -6.25 7.73
CA VAL A 279 -9.81 -5.88 8.39
C VAL A 279 -10.08 -4.67 9.28
N ARG A 280 -10.03 -4.87 10.58
CA ARG A 280 -10.42 -3.87 11.56
C ARG A 280 -9.33 -2.79 11.74
N PRO A 281 -9.65 -1.49 11.62
CA PRO A 281 -8.80 -0.43 12.13
C PRO A 281 -8.72 -0.51 13.65
N MET A 282 -7.52 -0.71 14.19
CA MET A 282 -7.27 -0.85 15.63
C MET A 282 -6.38 0.29 16.13
N PRO A 283 -6.99 1.38 16.62
CA PRO A 283 -6.28 2.51 17.21
C PRO A 283 -5.28 2.14 18.30
N ARG A 284 -4.12 2.79 18.26
CA ARG A 284 -2.99 2.68 19.19
C ARG A 284 -2.44 4.08 19.47
N LEU A 285 -2.03 4.33 20.71
CA LEU A 285 -1.65 5.68 21.15
C LEU A 285 -0.33 6.13 20.49
N GLY A 286 -0.35 7.31 19.88
CA GLY A 286 0.78 7.93 19.20
C GLY A 286 1.12 7.33 17.83
N GLN A 287 2.26 7.74 17.29
CA GLN A 287 2.75 7.32 15.98
C GLN A 287 2.98 5.80 15.87
N GLN A 288 2.57 5.17 14.76
CA GLN A 288 2.86 3.77 14.43
C GLN A 288 4.16 3.64 13.61
N MET A 289 4.94 2.61 13.88
CA MET A 289 6.11 2.25 13.07
C MET A 289 5.73 1.23 11.98
N LEU A 290 6.57 1.07 10.96
CA LEU A 290 6.34 0.07 9.90
C LEU A 290 6.15 -1.35 10.47
N ALA A 291 6.92 -1.69 11.51
CA ALA A 291 6.79 -2.97 12.21
C ALA A 291 5.46 -3.13 12.97
N ASP A 292 4.87 -2.02 13.47
CA ASP A 292 3.56 -2.06 14.10
C ASP A 292 2.48 -2.36 13.05
N ILE A 293 2.55 -1.69 11.89
CA ILE A 293 1.64 -1.92 10.77
C ILE A 293 1.75 -3.37 10.27
N GLU A 294 2.97 -3.85 10.05
CA GLU A 294 3.22 -5.23 9.64
C GLU A 294 2.64 -6.24 10.63
N HIS A 295 2.86 -6.02 11.94
CA HIS A 295 2.30 -6.88 12.96
C HIS A 295 0.78 -6.90 12.92
N GLY A 296 0.12 -5.74 12.76
CA GLY A 296 -1.33 -5.67 12.59
C GLY A 296 -1.80 -6.44 11.35
N VAL A 297 -1.16 -6.20 10.21
CA VAL A 297 -1.48 -6.82 8.91
C VAL A 297 -1.39 -8.35 8.99
N ALA A 298 -0.32 -8.87 9.60
CA ALA A 298 -0.12 -10.30 9.80
C ALA A 298 -1.27 -10.97 10.58
N HIS A 299 -2.03 -10.20 11.34
CA HIS A 299 -3.19 -10.65 12.09
C HIS A 299 -4.52 -10.07 11.60
N ARG A 300 -4.58 -9.63 10.33
CA ARG A 300 -5.79 -9.09 9.69
C ARG A 300 -6.38 -7.87 10.43
N ALA A 301 -5.55 -7.08 11.09
CA ALA A 301 -5.89 -5.77 11.62
C ALA A 301 -5.10 -4.69 10.88
N ARG A 302 -5.60 -3.45 10.93
CA ARG A 302 -4.83 -2.28 10.52
C ARG A 302 -4.61 -1.40 11.74
N TYR A 303 -3.40 -1.39 12.28
CA TYR A 303 -3.10 -0.51 13.41
C TYR A 303 -3.17 0.94 12.94
N ALA A 304 -3.94 1.74 13.67
CA ALA A 304 -4.15 3.14 13.36
C ALA A 304 -3.52 3.99 14.46
N ALA A 305 -2.90 5.10 14.11
CA ALA A 305 -2.51 6.05 15.15
C ALA A 305 -3.73 6.76 15.73
N LEU A 306 -3.63 7.01 17.03
CA LEU A 306 -4.59 7.78 17.80
C LEU A 306 -3.83 8.75 18.69
N ASN A 307 -4.09 10.05 18.55
CA ASN A 307 -3.36 11.01 19.33
C ASN A 307 -3.82 10.98 20.80
N TYR A 308 -2.85 11.06 21.71
CA TYR A 308 -3.07 11.09 23.14
C TYR A 308 -2.23 12.19 23.80
N PRO A 309 -2.72 12.90 24.83
CA PRO A 309 -1.90 13.88 25.52
C PRO A 309 -0.58 13.29 26.03
N GLY A 310 0.54 13.81 25.54
CA GLY A 310 1.90 13.34 25.88
C GLY A 310 2.46 12.26 24.93
N THR A 311 1.80 11.97 23.81
CA THR A 311 2.36 11.19 22.69
C THR A 311 2.79 12.09 21.54
N THR A 312 3.67 11.59 20.68
CA THR A 312 4.11 12.31 19.47
C THR A 312 3.09 12.10 18.34
N PRO A 313 2.51 13.17 17.75
CA PRO A 313 1.61 13.06 16.60
C PRO A 313 2.38 12.74 15.30
N TYR A 314 1.65 12.42 14.22
CA TYR A 314 2.24 12.36 12.88
C TYR A 314 2.42 13.77 12.31
N GLU A 315 3.61 14.08 11.83
CA GLU A 315 3.89 15.36 11.15
C GLU A 315 3.81 15.22 9.62
N ASN A 316 4.07 14.00 9.12
CA ASN A 316 4.09 13.66 7.70
C ASN A 316 3.58 12.24 7.45
N ILE A 317 2.77 12.09 6.41
CA ILE A 317 2.35 10.80 5.84
C ILE A 317 2.41 10.95 4.33
N HIS A 318 3.06 10.03 3.61
CA HIS A 318 3.14 10.04 2.13
C HIS A 318 3.55 11.41 1.55
N ASP A 319 4.50 12.08 2.18
CA ASP A 319 4.98 13.43 1.85
C ASP A 319 3.96 14.58 2.03
N TYR A 320 2.75 14.30 2.50
CA TYR A 320 1.82 15.32 2.99
C TYR A 320 2.34 15.90 4.29
N GLN A 321 2.65 17.21 4.30
CA GLN A 321 3.10 17.93 5.48
C GLN A 321 1.93 18.45 6.31
N GLY A 322 2.12 18.56 7.63
CA GLY A 322 1.13 19.18 8.52
C GLY A 322 -0.14 18.33 8.68
N VAL A 323 0.01 17.01 8.63
CA VAL A 323 -1.07 16.04 8.85
C VAL A 323 -1.67 16.25 10.24
N ASN A 324 -2.99 16.38 10.32
CA ASN A 324 -3.70 16.48 11.60
C ASN A 324 -4.11 15.10 12.15
N ASP A 325 -4.57 15.07 13.40
CA ASP A 325 -4.92 13.84 14.11
C ASP A 325 -6.02 13.03 13.40
N LEU A 326 -7.05 13.69 12.86
CA LEU A 326 -8.13 13.04 12.10
C LEU A 326 -7.59 12.41 10.84
N GLU A 327 -6.78 13.14 10.06
CA GLU A 327 -6.19 12.66 8.83
C GLU A 327 -5.31 11.43 9.05
N ALA A 328 -4.50 11.42 10.12
CA ALA A 328 -3.66 10.28 10.47
C ALA A 328 -4.49 9.02 10.79
N THR A 329 -5.54 9.14 11.61
CA THR A 329 -6.40 8.00 11.92
C THR A 329 -7.20 7.55 10.69
N SER A 330 -7.78 8.50 9.93
CA SER A 330 -8.58 8.20 8.73
C SER A 330 -7.76 7.60 7.60
N HIS A 331 -6.46 7.90 7.51
CA HIS A 331 -5.52 7.28 6.59
C HIS A 331 -5.41 5.76 6.83
N ASP A 332 -5.20 5.34 8.07
CA ASP A 332 -5.16 3.91 8.41
C ASP A 332 -6.55 3.25 8.31
N VAL A 333 -7.64 3.97 8.59
CA VAL A 333 -9.00 3.48 8.32
C VAL A 333 -9.21 3.21 6.82
N TYR A 334 -8.72 4.10 5.96
CA TYR A 334 -8.76 3.90 4.51
C TYR A 334 -8.00 2.63 4.11
N HIS A 335 -6.76 2.45 4.56
CA HIS A 335 -6.00 1.23 4.27
C HIS A 335 -6.71 -0.04 4.79
N GLY A 336 -7.32 0.01 5.98
CA GLY A 336 -8.14 -1.10 6.49
C GLY A 336 -9.30 -1.44 5.55
N ASN A 337 -9.95 -0.44 4.95
CA ASN A 337 -11.01 -0.67 3.95
C ASN A 337 -10.47 -1.26 2.65
N VAL A 338 -9.33 -0.76 2.14
CA VAL A 338 -8.67 -1.32 0.95
C VAL A 338 -8.33 -2.79 1.18
N MET A 339 -7.63 -3.09 2.29
CA MET A 339 -7.28 -4.45 2.69
C MET A 339 -8.50 -5.37 2.84
N SER A 340 -9.63 -4.85 3.32
CA SER A 340 -10.87 -5.61 3.45
C SER A 340 -11.47 -6.06 2.12
N THR A 341 -11.04 -5.48 0.99
CA THR A 341 -11.44 -5.90 -0.37
C THR A 341 -10.52 -6.94 -0.99
N ILE A 342 -9.36 -7.21 -0.36
CA ILE A 342 -8.37 -8.16 -0.86
C ILE A 342 -8.73 -9.56 -0.35
N PRO A 343 -8.87 -10.58 -1.23
CA PRO A 343 -9.07 -11.96 -0.81
C PRO A 343 -8.00 -12.45 0.17
N GLU A 344 -8.42 -13.23 1.18
CA GLU A 344 -7.50 -13.72 2.22
C GLU A 344 -6.30 -14.49 1.65
N ASN A 345 -6.50 -15.28 0.61
CA ASN A 345 -5.40 -16.03 -0.01
C ASN A 345 -4.38 -15.10 -0.67
N PHE A 346 -4.79 -13.94 -1.20
CA PHE A 346 -3.86 -12.95 -1.76
C PHE A 346 -3.07 -12.24 -0.67
N LEU A 347 -3.67 -11.95 0.49
CA LEU A 347 -2.92 -11.44 1.64
C LEU A 347 -1.83 -12.43 2.09
N LYS A 348 -2.10 -13.73 2.05
CA LYS A 348 -1.11 -14.79 2.33
C LYS A 348 -0.01 -14.84 1.27
N VAL A 349 -0.36 -14.66 0.00
CA VAL A 349 0.61 -14.54 -1.11
C VAL A 349 1.55 -13.34 -0.91
N LEU A 350 1.01 -12.17 -0.57
CA LEU A 350 1.81 -10.97 -0.35
C LEU A 350 2.75 -11.12 0.84
N LYS A 351 2.29 -11.78 1.93
CA LYS A 351 3.17 -12.17 3.04
C LYS A 351 4.29 -13.12 2.58
N ARG A 352 3.96 -14.13 1.77
CA ARG A 352 4.96 -15.03 1.21
C ARG A 352 6.01 -14.29 0.37
N PHE A 353 5.62 -13.26 -0.40
CA PHE A 353 6.58 -12.42 -1.13
C PHE A 353 7.58 -11.73 -0.18
N VAL A 354 7.10 -11.21 0.96
CA VAL A 354 7.93 -10.60 1.99
C VAL A 354 8.89 -11.62 2.59
N ASP A 355 8.40 -12.81 2.95
CA ASP A 355 9.19 -13.88 3.58
C ASP A 355 10.31 -14.37 2.65
N ILE A 356 10.01 -14.64 1.38
CA ILE A 356 11.01 -15.03 0.36
C ILE A 356 12.06 -13.93 0.20
N SER A 357 11.62 -12.68 0.06
CA SER A 357 12.53 -11.55 -0.15
C SER A 357 13.49 -11.37 1.02
N ARG A 358 13.00 -11.42 2.26
CA ARG A 358 13.85 -11.31 3.46
C ARG A 358 14.81 -12.48 3.60
N THR A 359 14.34 -13.68 3.30
CA THR A 359 15.15 -14.91 3.39
C THR A 359 16.36 -14.85 2.45
N HIS A 360 16.18 -14.40 1.20
CA HIS A 360 17.26 -14.42 0.21
C HIS A 360 18.10 -13.15 0.16
N THR A 361 17.57 -12.00 0.61
CA THR A 361 18.27 -10.71 0.52
C THR A 361 18.78 -10.19 1.86
N SER A 362 18.33 -10.76 2.99
CA SER A 362 18.52 -10.21 4.34
C SER A 362 17.97 -8.79 4.55
N CYS A 363 17.34 -8.18 3.53
CA CYS A 363 16.81 -6.82 3.59
C CYS A 363 15.48 -6.82 4.34
N GLN A 364 15.45 -6.19 5.52
CA GLN A 364 14.23 -6.11 6.34
C GLN A 364 13.16 -5.20 5.73
N TRP A 365 13.60 -4.10 5.10
CA TRP A 365 12.73 -3.04 4.57
C TRP A 365 13.24 -2.49 3.25
N SER A 366 12.40 -2.53 2.24
CA SER A 366 12.54 -1.85 0.97
C SER A 366 11.18 -1.26 0.57
N LYS A 367 11.14 -0.46 -0.50
CA LYS A 367 9.87 0.04 -1.05
C LYS A 367 8.95 -1.12 -1.47
N GLU A 368 9.51 -2.15 -2.10
CA GLU A 368 8.77 -3.33 -2.54
C GLU A 368 8.16 -4.11 -1.38
N ILE A 369 8.97 -4.36 -0.34
CA ILE A 369 8.52 -5.04 0.87
C ILE A 369 7.45 -4.21 1.56
N TRP A 370 7.62 -2.88 1.63
CA TRP A 370 6.61 -2.00 2.20
C TRP A 370 5.31 -2.05 1.40
N ASP A 371 5.35 -1.98 0.07
CA ASP A 371 4.16 -2.02 -0.77
C ASP A 371 3.36 -3.35 -0.57
N TRP A 372 4.05 -4.47 -0.32
CA TRP A 372 3.41 -5.75 0.05
C TRP A 372 2.88 -5.81 1.49
N VAL A 373 3.56 -5.16 2.43
CA VAL A 373 3.13 -5.10 3.84
C VAL A 373 1.95 -4.16 4.02
N ASP A 374 2.00 -2.97 3.40
CA ASP A 374 1.00 -1.92 3.52
C ASP A 374 -0.32 -2.32 2.84
N ASN A 375 -0.25 -3.23 1.86
CA ASN A 375 -1.39 -3.83 1.16
C ASN A 375 -2.32 -2.78 0.52
N ASP A 376 -1.77 -1.67 0.02
CA ASP A 376 -2.55 -0.60 -0.63
C ASP A 376 -2.95 -0.94 -2.07
N TYR A 377 -3.37 -2.17 -2.32
CA TYR A 377 -3.79 -2.65 -3.64
C TYR A 377 -5.25 -2.26 -3.91
N VAL A 378 -5.44 -1.04 -4.39
CA VAL A 378 -6.78 -0.47 -4.65
C VAL A 378 -7.51 -1.12 -5.85
N TYR A 379 -6.95 -2.14 -6.51
CA TYR A 379 -7.60 -2.81 -7.64
C TYR A 379 -8.99 -3.32 -7.30
N PHE A 380 -9.13 -4.08 -6.19
CA PHE A 380 -10.44 -4.61 -5.80
C PHE A 380 -11.36 -3.52 -5.26
N PHE A 381 -10.77 -2.55 -4.55
CA PHE A 381 -11.44 -1.37 -4.06
C PHE A 381 -12.10 -0.58 -5.20
N HIS A 382 -11.34 -0.20 -6.23
CA HIS A 382 -11.85 0.59 -7.36
C HIS A 382 -12.74 -0.20 -8.33
N ARG A 383 -12.44 -1.48 -8.57
CA ARG A 383 -13.12 -2.25 -9.63
C ARG A 383 -14.38 -2.96 -9.15
N TYR A 384 -14.37 -3.44 -7.91
CA TYR A 384 -15.46 -4.28 -7.40
C TYR A 384 -16.12 -3.71 -6.17
N GLY A 385 -15.45 -2.84 -5.39
CA GLY A 385 -15.95 -2.33 -4.12
C GLY A 385 -16.24 -3.40 -3.07
N ARG A 386 -15.80 -4.65 -3.30
CA ARG A 386 -15.96 -5.84 -2.46
C ARG A 386 -14.95 -6.92 -2.84
N THR A 387 -14.76 -7.89 -1.96
CA THR A 387 -13.91 -9.06 -2.22
C THR A 387 -14.55 -9.98 -3.27
N PRO A 388 -13.85 -10.31 -4.39
CA PRO A 388 -14.36 -11.26 -5.37
C PRO A 388 -14.32 -12.69 -4.85
N ASN A 389 -15.07 -13.60 -5.50
CA ASN A 389 -14.90 -15.03 -5.26
C ASN A 389 -13.59 -15.50 -5.91
N THR A 390 -12.79 -16.25 -5.16
CA THR A 390 -11.53 -16.86 -5.57
C THR A 390 -11.53 -18.38 -5.33
N ASP A 391 -12.67 -19.06 -5.44
CA ASP A 391 -12.76 -20.52 -5.27
C ASP A 391 -12.13 -21.26 -6.45
N ASP A 392 -12.29 -20.77 -7.68
CA ASP A 392 -11.63 -21.34 -8.86
C ASP A 392 -10.17 -20.88 -8.96
N ILE A 393 -9.24 -21.84 -9.04
CA ILE A 393 -7.79 -21.57 -9.04
C ILE A 393 -7.34 -20.77 -10.27
N GLY A 394 -7.94 -20.99 -11.44
CA GLY A 394 -7.60 -20.27 -12.67
C GLY A 394 -8.01 -18.80 -12.58
N GLN A 395 -9.25 -18.56 -12.14
CA GLN A 395 -9.77 -17.23 -11.90
C GLN A 395 -9.00 -16.50 -10.79
N SER A 396 -8.70 -17.19 -9.69
CA SER A 396 -7.89 -16.68 -8.58
C SER A 396 -6.51 -16.22 -9.07
N THR A 397 -5.82 -17.06 -9.86
CA THR A 397 -4.51 -16.73 -10.44
C THR A 397 -4.56 -15.53 -11.38
N ALA A 398 -5.57 -15.47 -12.27
CA ALA A 398 -5.76 -14.35 -13.18
C ALA A 398 -6.07 -13.04 -12.43
N LEU A 399 -6.87 -13.10 -11.36
CA LEU A 399 -7.18 -11.95 -10.51
C LEU A 399 -5.96 -11.44 -9.75
N LEU A 400 -5.11 -12.34 -9.25
CA LEU A 400 -3.83 -11.97 -8.63
C LEU A 400 -2.95 -11.21 -9.63
N CYS A 401 -2.78 -11.74 -10.85
CA CYS A 401 -2.02 -11.07 -11.91
C CYS A 401 -2.58 -9.68 -12.25
N ALA A 402 -3.91 -9.56 -12.34
CA ALA A 402 -4.57 -8.29 -12.62
C ALA A 402 -4.39 -7.28 -11.48
N MET A 403 -4.48 -7.71 -10.21
CA MET A 403 -4.20 -6.86 -9.05
C MET A 403 -2.76 -6.36 -9.05
N LEU A 404 -1.80 -7.26 -9.27
CA LEU A 404 -0.38 -6.91 -9.31
C LEU A 404 -0.06 -5.98 -10.49
N ALA A 405 -0.58 -6.26 -11.70
CA ALA A 405 -0.44 -5.37 -12.85
C ALA A 405 -0.99 -3.96 -12.60
N TYR A 406 -2.11 -3.86 -11.87
CA TYR A 406 -2.72 -2.58 -11.52
C TYR A 406 -1.88 -1.78 -10.51
N GLY A 407 -1.23 -2.47 -9.57
CA GLY A 407 -0.38 -1.88 -8.54
C GLY A 407 -1.16 -1.16 -7.43
N ASN A 408 -0.49 -0.26 -6.70
CA ASN A 408 -1.00 0.43 -5.53
C ASN A 408 -1.68 1.80 -5.80
N GLY A 409 -2.20 2.02 -7.02
CA GLY A 409 -3.14 3.13 -7.29
C GLY A 409 -2.59 4.56 -7.24
N THR A 410 -1.35 4.82 -6.81
CA THR A 410 -0.76 6.17 -6.82
C THR A 410 -0.39 6.59 -8.25
N THR A 411 -1.38 7.09 -8.99
CA THR A 411 -1.28 8.15 -10.01
C THR A 411 0.12 8.56 -10.47
N THR A 412 0.83 7.67 -11.16
CA THR A 412 1.54 8.00 -12.40
C THR A 412 1.63 6.73 -13.21
N LYS A 413 1.07 6.76 -14.43
CA LYS A 413 1.09 5.68 -15.44
C LYS A 413 2.50 5.17 -15.84
N VAL A 414 3.55 5.54 -15.11
CA VAL A 414 4.94 5.42 -15.56
C VAL A 414 5.81 4.60 -14.60
N VAL A 415 5.40 4.29 -13.36
CA VAL A 415 6.33 3.62 -12.40
C VAL A 415 5.79 2.38 -11.68
N SER A 416 4.47 2.09 -11.70
CA SER A 416 3.89 0.98 -10.90
C SER A 416 3.20 -0.14 -11.70
N ALA A 417 3.37 -0.21 -13.04
CA ALA A 417 2.59 -1.11 -13.92
C ALA A 417 2.95 -2.61 -13.85
N GLY A 418 3.19 -3.14 -12.65
CA GLY A 418 3.55 -4.55 -12.45
C GLY A 418 3.57 -5.02 -11.00
N GLY A 419 3.23 -4.13 -10.05
CA GLY A 419 3.52 -4.37 -8.64
C GLY A 419 5.02 -4.51 -8.44
N SER A 420 5.48 -4.67 -7.21
CA SER A 420 6.92 -4.75 -6.93
C SER A 420 7.67 -5.91 -7.61
N LEU A 421 6.97 -6.82 -8.30
CA LEU A 421 7.54 -7.94 -9.07
C LEU A 421 8.02 -7.54 -10.46
N LEU A 422 7.30 -6.65 -11.16
CA LEU A 422 7.69 -6.21 -12.50
C LEU A 422 7.87 -4.70 -12.53
N ARG A 423 9.02 -4.25 -13.07
CA ARG A 423 9.33 -2.84 -13.32
C ARG A 423 9.48 -2.64 -14.82
N LEU A 424 8.68 -1.73 -15.38
CA LEU A 424 8.62 -1.49 -16.83
C LEU A 424 8.37 -2.80 -17.63
N ASN A 425 7.43 -3.62 -17.14
CA ASN A 425 7.13 -4.94 -17.66
C ASN A 425 8.32 -5.91 -17.69
N LYS A 426 9.30 -5.78 -16.79
CA LYS A 426 10.41 -6.74 -16.63
C LYS A 426 10.55 -7.19 -15.18
N PRO A 427 10.95 -8.44 -14.90
CA PRO A 427 11.17 -8.90 -13.54
C PRO A 427 12.17 -8.02 -12.78
N THR A 428 11.79 -7.58 -11.59
CA THR A 428 12.75 -7.03 -10.62
C THR A 428 13.59 -8.19 -10.04
N PRO A 429 14.72 -7.91 -9.36
CA PRO A 429 15.44 -8.97 -8.64
C PRO A 429 14.55 -9.76 -7.69
N LEU A 430 13.61 -9.10 -7.01
CA LEU A 430 12.64 -9.78 -6.17
C LEU A 430 11.61 -10.55 -6.99
N GLY A 431 11.15 -10.02 -8.12
CA GLY A 431 10.29 -10.74 -9.05
C GLY A 431 10.90 -12.06 -9.51
N ILE A 432 12.19 -12.08 -9.83
CA ILE A 432 12.94 -13.30 -10.17
C ILE A 432 12.93 -14.28 -9.00
N LEU A 433 13.22 -13.81 -7.77
CA LEU A 433 13.20 -14.67 -6.57
C LEU A 433 11.81 -15.30 -6.35
N ILE A 434 10.73 -14.53 -6.57
CA ILE A 434 9.36 -15.04 -6.44
C ILE A 434 9.07 -16.09 -7.51
N PHE A 435 9.44 -15.87 -8.77
CA PHE A 435 9.23 -16.87 -9.82
C PHE A 435 10.04 -18.15 -9.57
N LEU A 436 11.29 -18.03 -9.11
CA LEU A 436 12.09 -19.18 -8.68
C LEU A 436 11.42 -19.96 -7.54
N ASP A 437 10.86 -19.28 -6.54
CA ASP A 437 10.11 -19.93 -5.47
C ASP A 437 8.83 -20.62 -5.99
N MET A 438 8.14 -20.03 -6.95
CA MET A 438 6.96 -20.63 -7.59
C MET A 438 7.26 -21.93 -8.33
N ILE A 439 8.44 -22.02 -8.95
CA ILE A 439 8.92 -23.22 -9.64
C ILE A 439 9.29 -24.30 -8.61
N LYS A 440 10.14 -23.94 -7.63
CA LYS A 440 10.65 -24.87 -6.61
C LYS A 440 9.56 -25.40 -5.66
N ASN A 441 8.62 -24.54 -5.28
CA ASN A 441 7.65 -24.79 -4.22
C ASN A 441 6.21 -24.79 -4.75
N ARG A 442 5.98 -25.32 -5.96
CA ARG A 442 4.68 -25.26 -6.66
C ARG A 442 3.50 -25.72 -5.81
N SER A 443 3.65 -26.78 -5.00
CA SER A 443 2.59 -27.28 -4.11
C SER A 443 2.13 -26.24 -3.08
N GLU A 444 3.06 -25.47 -2.51
CA GLU A 444 2.75 -24.43 -1.52
C GLU A 444 1.96 -23.28 -2.15
N TRP A 445 2.20 -22.97 -3.43
CA TRP A 445 1.42 -21.99 -4.18
C TRP A 445 0.01 -22.48 -4.49
N LEU A 446 -0.15 -23.77 -4.81
CA LEU A 446 -1.46 -24.38 -5.01
C LEU A 446 -2.30 -24.35 -3.72
N GLU A 447 -1.70 -24.53 -2.54
CA GLU A 447 -2.38 -24.37 -1.24
C GLU A 447 -2.88 -22.93 -1.00
N LEU A 448 -2.24 -21.93 -1.61
CA LEU A 448 -2.70 -20.53 -1.63
C LEU A 448 -3.76 -20.27 -2.72
N ASN A 449 -4.23 -21.31 -3.39
CA ASN A 449 -5.11 -21.24 -4.56
C ASN A 449 -4.56 -20.38 -5.69
N ILE A 450 -3.25 -20.50 -5.95
CA ILE A 450 -2.54 -19.90 -7.08
C ILE A 450 -1.85 -21.01 -7.87
N ALA A 451 -2.10 -21.07 -9.16
CA ALA A 451 -1.48 -22.04 -10.08
C ALA A 451 -0.40 -21.31 -10.90
N PRO A 452 0.90 -21.47 -10.60
CA PRO A 452 1.97 -20.73 -11.29
C PRO A 452 1.97 -20.91 -12.82
N ASP A 453 1.63 -22.11 -13.30
CA ASP A 453 1.47 -22.45 -14.72
C ASP A 453 0.32 -21.70 -15.41
N ARG A 454 -0.57 -21.07 -14.64
CA ARG A 454 -1.72 -20.29 -15.12
C ARG A 454 -1.57 -18.79 -14.92
N LEU A 455 -0.37 -18.32 -14.56
CA LEU A 455 -0.08 -16.89 -14.53
C LEU A 455 -0.37 -16.26 -15.91
N THR A 456 -0.86 -15.02 -15.91
CA THR A 456 -1.35 -14.37 -17.15
C THR A 456 -0.53 -13.12 -17.49
N GLY A 457 -0.61 -12.69 -18.76
CA GLY A 457 0.07 -11.49 -19.24
C GLY A 457 1.59 -11.58 -19.11
N HIS A 458 2.24 -10.47 -18.73
CA HIS A 458 3.69 -10.44 -18.51
C HIS A 458 4.16 -11.40 -17.41
N PHE A 459 3.36 -11.63 -16.37
CA PHE A 459 3.71 -12.59 -15.30
C PHE A 459 3.81 -14.02 -15.83
N GLY A 460 2.84 -14.44 -16.64
CA GLY A 460 2.86 -15.75 -17.30
C GLY A 460 4.05 -15.91 -18.24
N PHE A 461 4.32 -14.89 -19.06
CA PHE A 461 5.48 -14.88 -19.97
C PHE A 461 6.81 -15.08 -19.23
N TYR A 462 7.08 -14.30 -18.18
CA TYR A 462 8.33 -14.41 -17.44
C TYR A 462 8.41 -15.66 -16.58
N TYR A 463 7.29 -16.12 -16.01
CA TYR A 463 7.27 -17.40 -15.30
C TYR A 463 7.66 -18.53 -16.24
N SER A 464 7.00 -18.68 -17.41
CA SER A 464 7.31 -19.74 -18.37
C SER A 464 8.75 -19.67 -18.87
N LEU A 465 9.26 -18.45 -19.13
CA LEU A 465 10.64 -18.27 -19.55
C LEU A 465 11.64 -18.72 -18.47
N ILE A 466 11.37 -18.38 -17.21
CA ILE A 466 12.25 -18.76 -16.09
C ILE A 466 12.11 -20.26 -15.81
N ASP A 467 10.93 -20.87 -15.97
CA ASP A 467 10.67 -22.31 -15.86
C ASP A 467 11.51 -23.09 -16.89
N GLU A 468 11.52 -22.63 -18.15
CA GLU A 468 12.37 -23.21 -19.21
C GLU A 468 13.87 -23.10 -18.88
N LEU A 469 14.31 -21.92 -18.41
CA LEU A 469 15.70 -21.74 -17.96
C LEU A 469 16.03 -22.62 -16.75
N TYR A 470 15.05 -22.87 -15.89
CA TYR A 470 15.21 -23.66 -14.70
C TYR A 470 15.59 -25.10 -15.05
N ASP A 471 14.83 -25.70 -15.96
CA ASP A 471 15.05 -27.07 -16.42
C ASP A 471 16.39 -27.23 -17.18
N GLU A 472 16.82 -26.22 -17.94
CA GLU A 472 18.01 -26.32 -18.78
C GLU A 472 19.32 -25.91 -18.10
N TYR A 473 19.32 -24.84 -17.28
CA TYR A 473 20.55 -24.15 -16.84
C TYR A 473 20.66 -23.95 -15.33
N LEU A 474 19.57 -24.13 -14.58
CA LEU A 474 19.56 -23.93 -13.13
C LEU A 474 19.55 -25.27 -12.41
N LYS A 475 20.07 -25.28 -11.18
CA LYS A 475 20.09 -26.47 -10.32
C LYS A 475 19.44 -26.15 -8.99
N ASP A 476 18.75 -27.13 -8.40
CA ASP A 476 18.07 -26.96 -7.11
C ASP A 476 19.06 -26.53 -6.01
N GLU A 477 20.23 -27.17 -5.96
CA GLU A 477 21.28 -26.94 -4.97
C GLU A 477 22.13 -25.69 -5.21
N GLU A 478 21.90 -24.96 -6.31
CA GLU A 478 22.66 -23.76 -6.62
C GLU A 478 22.26 -22.57 -5.75
N ASP A 479 23.25 -21.81 -5.26
CA ASP A 479 23.00 -20.55 -4.54
C ASP A 479 22.13 -19.62 -5.38
N VAL A 480 21.07 -19.11 -4.76
CA VAL A 480 20.04 -18.30 -5.42
C VAL A 480 20.61 -17.08 -6.13
N ARG A 481 21.73 -16.50 -5.67
CA ARG A 481 22.38 -15.36 -6.31
C ARG A 481 22.90 -15.71 -7.70
N ILE A 482 23.41 -16.94 -7.87
CA ILE A 482 23.88 -17.41 -9.18
C ILE A 482 22.68 -17.66 -10.09
N GLN A 483 21.60 -18.24 -9.57
CA GLN A 483 20.37 -18.42 -10.35
C GLN A 483 19.81 -17.08 -10.84
N VAL A 484 19.76 -16.07 -9.95
CA VAL A 484 19.32 -14.71 -10.30
C VAL A 484 20.26 -14.06 -11.33
N LEU A 485 21.59 -14.23 -11.19
CA LEU A 485 22.56 -13.73 -12.16
C LEU A 485 22.32 -14.33 -13.56
N LYS A 486 22.15 -15.66 -13.64
CA LYS A 486 21.88 -16.37 -14.90
C LYS A 486 20.60 -15.87 -15.55
N ILE A 487 19.51 -15.74 -14.79
CA ILE A 487 18.24 -15.22 -15.31
C ILE A 487 18.39 -13.78 -15.79
N GLN A 488 19.04 -12.90 -15.03
CA GLN A 488 19.27 -11.52 -15.47
C GLN A 488 20.12 -11.44 -16.74
N ALA A 489 21.19 -12.24 -16.82
CA ALA A 489 22.03 -12.30 -18.01
C ALA A 489 21.24 -12.79 -19.23
N TYR A 490 20.38 -13.78 -19.06
CA TYR A 490 19.49 -14.25 -20.14
C TYR A 490 18.55 -13.14 -20.60
N LEU A 491 17.84 -12.48 -19.67
CA LEU A 491 16.87 -11.42 -19.99
C LEU A 491 17.53 -10.27 -20.74
N GLU A 492 18.72 -9.86 -20.31
CA GLU A 492 19.51 -8.81 -20.98
C GLU A 492 19.97 -9.22 -22.39
N LEU A 493 20.38 -10.48 -22.58
CA LEU A 493 20.71 -11.02 -23.91
C LEU A 493 19.46 -11.11 -24.79
N GLN A 494 18.31 -11.49 -24.24
CA GLN A 494 17.04 -11.56 -24.96
C GLN A 494 16.64 -10.20 -25.52
N GLU A 495 16.79 -9.13 -24.73
CA GLU A 495 16.51 -7.76 -25.18
C GLU A 495 17.42 -7.30 -26.32
N GLN A 496 18.63 -7.84 -26.41
CA GLN A 496 19.57 -7.54 -27.48
C GLN A 496 19.44 -8.48 -28.69
N GLY A 497 18.52 -9.47 -28.64
CA GLY A 497 18.42 -10.51 -29.67
C GLY A 497 19.65 -11.43 -29.72
N GLN A 498 20.28 -11.67 -28.57
CA GLN A 498 21.53 -12.44 -28.42
C GLN A 498 21.37 -13.69 -27.52
N VAL A 499 20.16 -14.26 -27.43
CA VAL A 499 19.87 -15.43 -26.59
C VAL A 499 20.79 -16.63 -26.89
N GLN A 500 21.19 -16.80 -28.15
CA GLN A 500 22.13 -17.84 -28.58
C GLN A 500 23.49 -17.79 -27.86
N SER A 501 23.89 -16.61 -27.39
CA SER A 501 25.13 -16.43 -26.63
C SER A 501 24.99 -16.86 -25.16
N PHE A 502 23.78 -17.14 -24.67
CA PHE A 502 23.54 -17.44 -23.26
C PHE A 502 24.25 -18.70 -22.79
N LYS A 503 24.33 -19.76 -23.62
CA LYS A 503 25.02 -20.99 -23.24
C LYS A 503 26.47 -20.72 -22.82
N ALA A 504 27.21 -19.93 -23.62
CA ALA A 504 28.58 -19.54 -23.30
C ALA A 504 28.63 -18.69 -22.03
N VAL A 505 27.72 -17.72 -21.88
CA VAL A 505 27.65 -16.90 -20.65
C VAL A 505 27.35 -17.76 -19.42
N ASN A 506 26.47 -18.75 -19.51
CA ASN A 506 26.15 -19.68 -18.43
C ASN A 506 27.35 -20.53 -18.02
N GLU A 507 28.05 -21.14 -18.99
CA GLU A 507 29.27 -21.93 -18.73
C GLU A 507 30.34 -21.10 -18.00
N MET A 508 30.43 -19.81 -18.33
CA MET A 508 31.36 -18.89 -17.66
C MET A 508 30.91 -18.52 -16.24
N ILE A 509 29.62 -18.28 -16.03
CA ILE A 509 29.07 -18.07 -14.68
C ILE A 509 29.33 -19.30 -13.81
N ASP A 510 29.16 -20.51 -14.35
CA ASP A 510 29.44 -21.76 -13.65
C ASP A 510 30.93 -21.91 -13.30
N ALA A 511 31.82 -21.55 -14.23
CA ALA A 511 33.27 -21.59 -14.01
C ALA A 511 33.75 -20.59 -12.95
N GLU A 512 33.18 -19.38 -12.91
CA GLU A 512 33.53 -18.32 -11.95
C GLU A 512 32.67 -18.31 -10.69
N LYS A 513 31.79 -19.31 -10.50
CA LYS A 513 30.75 -19.33 -9.47
C LYS A 513 31.24 -18.90 -8.08
N GLN A 514 32.34 -19.48 -7.60
CA GLN A 514 32.85 -19.19 -6.26
C GLN A 514 33.38 -17.75 -6.12
N ASN A 515 34.02 -17.23 -7.15
CA ASN A 515 34.48 -15.84 -7.22
C ASN A 515 33.28 -14.89 -7.20
N LEU A 516 32.30 -15.15 -8.07
CA LEU A 516 31.08 -14.34 -8.18
C LEU A 516 30.29 -14.30 -6.88
N LEU A 517 30.15 -15.42 -6.16
CA LEU A 517 29.41 -15.46 -4.90
C LEU A 517 29.95 -14.52 -3.82
N SER A 518 31.24 -14.21 -3.84
CA SER A 518 31.85 -13.26 -2.90
C SER A 518 31.57 -11.78 -3.25
N ARG A 519 31.13 -11.52 -4.49
CA ARG A 519 30.96 -10.19 -5.08
C ARG A 519 29.51 -9.83 -5.38
N LEU A 520 28.66 -10.85 -5.51
CA LEU A 520 27.22 -10.72 -5.74
C LEU A 520 26.49 -10.45 -4.43
N GLU A 521 25.75 -9.34 -4.42
CA GLU A 521 24.93 -8.96 -3.29
C GLU A 521 23.56 -8.39 -3.70
N PHE A 522 22.57 -8.63 -2.85
CA PHE A 522 21.33 -7.86 -2.86
C PHE A 522 21.51 -6.65 -1.96
N LYS A 523 21.27 -5.46 -2.51
CA LYS A 523 21.47 -4.21 -1.78
C LYS A 523 20.30 -3.27 -1.97
N LYS A 524 19.91 -2.61 -0.87
CA LYS A 524 18.91 -1.56 -0.94
C LYS A 524 19.52 -0.31 -1.57
N ARG A 525 18.90 0.21 -2.62
CA ARG A 525 19.25 1.49 -3.24
C ARG A 525 19.10 2.61 -2.19
N PRO A 526 20.12 3.45 -1.97
CA PRO A 526 20.03 4.55 -1.02
C PRO A 526 18.92 5.54 -1.42
N LYS A 527 18.35 6.23 -0.42
CA LYS A 527 17.36 7.27 -0.68
C LYS A 527 18.06 8.48 -1.31
N MET A 528 17.74 8.78 -2.56
CA MET A 528 18.09 10.04 -3.22
C MET A 528 16.82 10.88 -3.37
N ASP A 529 16.88 12.18 -3.07
CA ASP A 529 15.70 13.06 -2.94
C ASP A 529 14.87 13.22 -4.23
N THR A 530 15.41 12.84 -5.39
CA THR A 530 14.74 13.00 -6.70
C THR A 530 14.37 11.68 -7.38
N ASP A 531 14.77 10.53 -6.81
CA ASP A 531 14.62 9.25 -7.50
C ASP A 531 13.38 8.47 -7.05
N LYS A 532 12.50 8.19 -8.02
CA LYS A 532 11.29 7.36 -7.87
C LYS A 532 11.62 5.91 -7.52
N PHE A 533 12.87 5.48 -7.71
CA PHE A 533 13.38 4.16 -7.36
C PHE A 533 14.17 4.14 -6.04
N SER A 534 14.09 5.20 -5.24
CA SER A 534 14.71 5.18 -3.92
C SER A 534 14.16 4.05 -3.05
N ASN A 535 15.03 3.43 -2.25
CA ASN A 535 14.73 2.32 -1.35
C ASN A 535 14.29 0.99 -2.02
N THR A 536 14.49 0.79 -3.31
CA THR A 536 14.27 -0.51 -3.97
C THR A 536 15.41 -1.50 -3.72
N ILE A 537 15.16 -2.81 -3.88
CA ILE A 537 16.23 -3.83 -3.83
C ILE A 537 16.84 -3.99 -5.22
N GLU A 538 18.17 -3.88 -5.27
CA GLU A 538 18.98 -4.10 -6.46
C GLU A 538 19.84 -5.35 -6.27
N PHE A 539 20.22 -5.95 -7.39
CA PHE A 539 21.20 -7.03 -7.44
C PHE A 539 22.45 -6.49 -8.10
N ARG A 540 23.60 -6.62 -7.42
CA ARG A 540 24.84 -5.94 -7.76
C ARG A 540 26.02 -6.89 -7.81
N LEU A 541 27.02 -6.52 -8.61
CA LEU A 541 28.34 -7.13 -8.67
C LEU A 541 29.37 -6.04 -8.34
N ASP A 542 30.15 -6.22 -7.27
CA ASP A 542 31.12 -5.21 -6.79
C ASP A 542 30.53 -3.81 -6.61
N ASP A 543 29.40 -3.70 -5.90
CA ASP A 543 28.66 -2.45 -5.74
C ASP A 543 28.08 -1.84 -7.03
N GLU A 544 28.30 -2.42 -8.21
CA GLU A 544 27.75 -1.94 -9.48
C GLU A 544 26.47 -2.69 -9.87
N LEU A 545 25.57 -2.00 -10.56
CA LEU A 545 24.39 -2.63 -11.14
C LEU A 545 24.83 -3.61 -12.24
N ILE A 546 24.27 -4.81 -12.20
CA ILE A 546 24.53 -5.81 -13.23
C ILE A 546 23.86 -5.33 -14.53
N THR A 547 24.70 -4.86 -15.43
CA THR A 547 24.38 -4.50 -16.81
C THR A 547 25.10 -5.45 -17.78
N MET A 548 24.71 -5.38 -19.05
CA MET A 548 25.45 -6.06 -20.12
C MET A 548 26.91 -5.63 -20.26
N HIS A 549 27.26 -4.41 -19.85
CA HIS A 549 28.65 -4.00 -19.82
C HIS A 549 29.43 -4.80 -18.77
N SER A 550 28.92 -4.87 -17.54
CA SER A 550 29.52 -5.66 -16.46
C SER A 550 29.57 -7.15 -16.81
N LEU A 551 28.54 -7.72 -17.45
CA LEU A 551 28.59 -9.10 -17.95
C LEU A 551 29.70 -9.29 -19.00
N ARG A 552 29.87 -8.35 -19.94
CA ARG A 552 30.96 -8.39 -20.93
C ARG A 552 32.34 -8.26 -20.31
N GLU A 553 32.52 -7.38 -19.34
CA GLU A 553 33.80 -7.26 -18.63
C GLU A 553 34.09 -8.51 -17.80
N MET A 554 33.06 -9.13 -17.20
CA MET A 554 33.18 -10.43 -16.54
C MET A 554 33.66 -11.50 -17.52
N VAL A 555 33.10 -11.52 -18.73
CA VAL A 555 33.48 -12.44 -19.80
C VAL A 555 34.94 -12.24 -20.21
N LYS A 556 35.31 -10.98 -20.47
CA LYS A 556 36.68 -10.59 -20.83
C LYS A 556 37.70 -10.94 -19.75
N ASN A 557 37.36 -10.72 -18.48
CA ASN A 557 38.25 -11.00 -17.34
C ASN A 557 38.43 -12.51 -17.13
N HIS A 558 37.35 -13.31 -17.19
CA HIS A 558 37.47 -14.77 -17.13
C HIS A 558 38.37 -15.28 -18.26
N TYR A 559 38.18 -14.78 -19.49
CA TYR A 559 39.01 -15.17 -20.63
C TYR A 559 40.49 -14.83 -20.40
N HIS A 560 40.78 -13.58 -19.98
CA HIS A 560 42.14 -13.16 -19.70
C HIS A 560 42.82 -13.98 -18.60
N ASN A 561 42.07 -14.40 -17.58
CA ASN A 561 42.61 -15.19 -16.47
C ASN A 561 42.78 -16.68 -16.82
N SER A 562 41.82 -17.28 -17.53
CA SER A 562 41.89 -18.69 -17.96
C SER A 562 42.93 -18.94 -19.05
N HIS A 563 43.36 -17.90 -19.77
CA HIS A 563 44.33 -17.99 -20.86
C HIS A 563 45.65 -17.25 -20.58
N LYS A 564 45.87 -16.80 -19.34
CA LYS A 564 47.05 -16.04 -18.92
C LYS A 564 48.37 -16.82 -19.06
N GLU A 565 48.31 -18.15 -19.08
CA GLU A 565 49.47 -19.03 -19.22
C GLU A 565 49.69 -19.54 -20.66
N VAL A 566 48.77 -19.27 -21.60
CA VAL A 566 48.86 -19.75 -22.99
C VAL A 566 49.20 -18.62 -23.96
N SER A 567 50.45 -18.15 -23.87
CA SER A 567 51.20 -17.39 -24.88
C SER A 567 50.75 -15.95 -25.24
N SER A 568 51.69 -15.20 -25.82
CA SER A 568 51.61 -13.81 -26.29
C SER A 568 50.58 -13.52 -27.42
N SER A 569 49.60 -14.39 -27.63
CA SER A 569 48.56 -14.29 -28.67
C SER A 569 47.15 -13.98 -28.14
N ALA A 570 46.99 -13.68 -26.84
CA ALA A 570 45.70 -13.30 -26.26
C ALA A 570 44.98 -12.15 -27.02
N ALA A 571 45.73 -11.26 -27.67
CA ALA A 571 45.18 -10.21 -28.54
C ALA A 571 44.64 -10.74 -29.87
N GLU A 572 45.24 -11.76 -30.48
CA GLU A 572 44.79 -12.39 -31.74
C GLU A 572 43.53 -13.23 -31.53
N TYR A 573 43.41 -13.89 -30.38
CA TYR A 573 42.23 -14.70 -30.07
C TYR A 573 41.07 -13.87 -29.53
N TYR A 574 41.33 -12.81 -28.75
CA TYR A 574 40.29 -11.82 -28.42
C TYR A 574 39.81 -11.10 -29.68
N ALA A 575 40.71 -10.79 -30.62
CA ALA A 575 40.34 -10.34 -31.95
C ALA A 575 39.50 -11.39 -32.68
N LYS A 576 39.80 -12.69 -32.56
CA LYS A 576 38.98 -13.79 -33.13
C LYS A 576 37.59 -13.90 -32.50
N ALA A 577 37.45 -13.85 -31.18
CA ALA A 577 36.14 -13.90 -30.51
C ALA A 577 35.30 -12.64 -30.80
N VAL A 578 35.94 -11.46 -30.84
CA VAL A 578 35.31 -10.21 -31.29
C VAL A 578 34.97 -10.27 -32.78
N LEU A 579 35.82 -10.89 -33.61
CA LEU A 579 35.56 -11.14 -35.04
C LEU A 579 34.44 -12.15 -35.24
N GLU A 580 34.30 -13.18 -34.41
CA GLU A 580 33.21 -14.16 -34.47
C GLU A 580 31.88 -13.51 -34.04
N LEU A 581 31.88 -12.71 -32.96
CA LEU A 581 30.72 -11.88 -32.57
C LEU A 581 30.37 -10.81 -33.62
N ALA A 582 31.38 -10.20 -34.26
CA ALA A 582 31.18 -9.25 -35.35
C ALA A 582 30.73 -9.95 -36.64
N TYR A 583 31.19 -11.17 -36.88
CA TYR A 583 30.82 -12.03 -38.00
C TYR A 583 29.37 -12.50 -37.88
N GLU A 584 28.93 -12.89 -36.69
CA GLU A 584 27.52 -13.20 -36.41
C GLU A 584 26.62 -11.97 -36.57
N ARG A 585 27.06 -10.80 -36.12
CA ARG A 585 26.36 -9.52 -36.38
C ARG A 585 26.29 -9.19 -37.87
N ALA A 586 27.39 -9.37 -38.60
CA ALA A 586 27.43 -9.14 -40.04
C ALA A 586 26.52 -10.13 -40.78
N GLN A 587 26.52 -11.41 -40.40
CA GLN A 587 25.59 -12.41 -40.94
C GLN A 587 24.14 -12.03 -40.65
N ALA A 588 23.81 -11.62 -39.42
CA ALA A 588 22.46 -11.21 -39.06
C ALA A 588 21.98 -9.97 -39.84
N SER A 589 22.85 -8.97 -40.05
CA SER A 589 22.53 -7.79 -40.86
C SER A 589 22.38 -8.11 -42.35
N VAL A 590 23.24 -8.96 -42.92
CA VAL A 590 23.13 -9.40 -44.32
C VAL A 590 21.89 -10.26 -44.51
N TYR A 591 21.58 -11.14 -43.57
CA TYR A 591 20.37 -11.96 -43.57
C TYR A 591 19.10 -11.10 -43.52
N ALA A 592 19.05 -10.12 -42.62
CA ALA A 592 17.93 -9.18 -42.53
C ALA A 592 17.76 -8.35 -43.82
N HIS A 593 18.86 -7.94 -44.46
CA HIS A 593 18.83 -7.21 -45.73
C HIS A 593 18.33 -8.07 -46.90
N LEU A 594 18.78 -9.32 -47.02
CA LEU A 594 18.32 -10.26 -48.05
C LEU A 594 16.82 -10.57 -47.90
N ARG A 595 16.34 -10.72 -46.66
CA ARG A 595 14.90 -10.89 -46.38
C ARG A 595 14.08 -9.67 -46.82
N GLN A 596 14.60 -8.47 -46.60
CA GLN A 596 13.95 -7.23 -47.06
C GLN A 596 13.89 -7.13 -48.60
N GLN A 597 14.78 -7.82 -49.32
CA GLN A 597 14.76 -7.91 -50.79
C GLN A 597 13.86 -9.04 -51.32
N GLY A 598 13.13 -9.74 -50.44
CA GLY A 598 12.17 -10.78 -50.83
C GLY A 598 12.75 -12.18 -51.00
N GLU A 599 14.00 -12.40 -50.58
CA GLU A 599 14.60 -13.74 -50.58
C GLU A 599 13.94 -14.66 -49.55
N THR A 600 13.76 -15.93 -49.92
CA THR A 600 13.21 -16.94 -49.00
C THR A 600 14.26 -17.32 -47.95
N ASP A 601 13.82 -17.73 -46.76
CA ASP A 601 14.73 -18.00 -45.63
C ASP A 601 15.80 -19.06 -45.96
N SER A 602 15.47 -20.04 -46.80
CA SER A 602 16.41 -21.08 -47.25
C SER A 602 17.43 -20.54 -48.25
N HIS A 603 17.03 -19.62 -49.14
CA HIS A 603 17.92 -19.00 -50.12
C HIS A 603 18.86 -17.99 -49.44
N ALA A 604 18.34 -17.18 -48.51
CA ALA A 604 19.15 -16.25 -47.72
C ALA A 604 20.18 -16.99 -46.84
N GLN A 605 19.83 -18.14 -46.24
CA GLN A 605 20.79 -18.96 -45.48
C GLN A 605 21.86 -19.59 -46.39
N PHE A 606 21.48 -20.02 -47.59
CA PHE A 606 22.40 -20.62 -48.56
C PHE A 606 23.43 -19.60 -49.09
N LEU A 607 23.03 -18.35 -49.31
CA LEU A 607 23.94 -17.29 -49.80
C LEU A 607 24.90 -16.75 -48.73
N VAL A 608 24.51 -16.77 -47.45
CA VAL A 608 25.30 -16.15 -46.37
C VAL A 608 26.47 -17.03 -45.90
N LYS A 609 26.34 -18.36 -45.94
CA LYS A 609 27.35 -19.29 -45.37
C LYS A 609 28.62 -19.47 -46.21
N PRO A 610 28.57 -19.76 -47.52
CA PRO A 610 29.77 -20.04 -48.32
C PRO A 610 30.48 -18.76 -48.79
N THR A 611 29.70 -17.72 -49.11
CA THR A 611 30.21 -16.52 -49.80
C THR A 611 30.99 -15.61 -48.86
N LEU A 612 30.56 -15.49 -47.60
CA LEU A 612 31.21 -14.62 -46.62
C LEU A 612 32.46 -15.28 -46.01
N SER A 613 32.40 -16.58 -45.73
CA SER A 613 33.54 -17.35 -45.21
C SER A 613 34.71 -17.39 -46.21
N ASN A 614 34.45 -17.65 -47.49
CA ASN A 614 35.49 -17.69 -48.52
C ASN A 614 36.05 -16.29 -48.81
N TRP A 615 35.20 -15.26 -48.85
CA TRP A 615 35.65 -13.89 -49.12
C TRP A 615 36.54 -13.31 -48.01
N ILE A 616 36.26 -13.63 -46.74
CA ILE A 616 37.06 -13.21 -45.58
C ILE A 616 38.43 -13.89 -45.59
N MET A 617 38.48 -15.18 -45.90
CA MET A 617 39.73 -15.95 -46.01
C MET A 617 40.62 -15.45 -47.16
N ASP A 618 40.02 -15.06 -48.28
CA ASP A 618 40.76 -14.61 -49.47
C ASP A 618 41.15 -13.11 -49.42
N ASN A 619 40.57 -12.32 -48.52
CA ASN A 619 40.81 -10.87 -48.46
C ASN A 619 40.90 -10.30 -47.03
N PRO A 620 41.76 -10.83 -46.14
CA PRO A 620 41.80 -10.43 -44.73
C PRO A 620 42.05 -8.92 -44.54
N TRP A 621 42.86 -8.30 -45.39
CA TRP A 621 43.11 -6.86 -45.36
C TRP A 621 41.93 -6.01 -45.82
N LYS A 622 41.10 -6.52 -46.75
CA LYS A 622 39.87 -5.82 -47.16
C LYS A 622 38.79 -5.91 -46.10
N VAL A 623 38.78 -6.97 -45.29
CA VAL A 623 37.90 -7.08 -44.11
C VAL A 623 38.30 -6.05 -43.06
N VAL A 624 39.60 -5.92 -42.75
CA VAL A 624 40.10 -4.85 -41.86
C VAL A 624 39.74 -3.47 -42.41
N LEU A 625 39.93 -3.25 -43.71
CA LEU A 625 39.57 -1.98 -44.37
C LEU A 625 38.05 -1.74 -44.35
N TRP A 626 37.22 -2.77 -44.60
CA TRP A 626 35.76 -2.69 -44.54
C TRP A 626 35.25 -2.45 -43.13
N SER A 627 35.80 -3.12 -42.12
CA SER A 627 35.47 -2.91 -40.70
C SER A 627 35.87 -1.52 -40.25
N LEU A 628 37.05 -1.03 -40.65
CA LEU A 628 37.46 0.36 -40.41
C LEU A 628 36.53 1.34 -41.14
N THR A 629 36.06 1.02 -42.35
CA THR A 629 35.12 1.86 -43.10
C THR A 629 33.71 1.83 -42.49
N LEU A 630 33.23 0.68 -42.02
CA LEU A 630 31.95 0.50 -41.31
C LEU A 630 31.95 1.14 -39.92
N ILE A 631 33.11 1.29 -39.28
CA ILE A 631 33.29 2.07 -38.05
C ILE A 631 33.40 3.57 -38.39
N ALA A 632 34.13 3.92 -39.46
CA ALA A 632 34.35 5.31 -39.85
C ALA A 632 33.10 5.99 -40.43
N ILE A 633 32.26 5.28 -41.19
CA ILE A 633 31.05 5.86 -41.82
C ILE A 633 30.06 6.39 -40.78
N PRO A 634 29.69 5.65 -39.71
CA PRO A 634 28.85 6.18 -38.64
C PRO A 634 29.49 7.38 -37.96
N PHE A 635 30.81 7.39 -37.74
CA PHE A 635 31.52 8.55 -37.16
C PHE A 635 31.52 9.76 -38.09
N ILE A 636 31.67 9.56 -39.41
CA ILE A 636 31.61 10.62 -40.43
C ILE A 636 30.18 11.17 -40.55
N LEU A 637 29.16 10.30 -40.49
CA LEU A 637 27.75 10.70 -40.50
C LEU A 637 27.35 11.41 -39.20
N LEU A 638 27.84 10.95 -38.04
CA LEU A 638 27.62 11.59 -36.75
C LEU A 638 28.32 12.96 -36.70
N TYR A 639 29.57 13.03 -37.20
CA TYR A 639 30.31 14.29 -37.34
C TYR A 639 29.61 15.25 -38.30
N GLY A 640 29.12 14.76 -39.46
CA GLY A 640 28.32 15.54 -40.40
C GLY A 640 27.01 16.04 -39.79
N ALA A 641 26.30 15.20 -39.04
CA ALA A 641 25.08 15.59 -38.33
C ALA A 641 25.36 16.62 -37.22
N MET A 642 26.48 16.49 -36.50
CA MET A 642 26.95 17.48 -35.53
C MET A 642 27.29 18.81 -36.20
N GLN A 643 27.98 18.80 -37.36
CA GLN A 643 28.31 20.01 -38.12
C GLN A 643 27.05 20.70 -38.67
N VAL A 644 26.06 19.93 -39.16
CA VAL A 644 24.76 20.47 -39.59
C VAL A 644 23.97 21.06 -38.41
N HIS A 645 24.01 20.40 -37.24
CA HIS A 645 23.39 20.92 -36.02
C HIS A 645 24.06 22.23 -35.55
N TYR A 646 25.39 22.29 -35.59
CA TYR A 646 26.17 23.48 -35.24
C TYR A 646 25.92 24.64 -36.23
N ALA A 647 25.87 24.35 -37.53
CA ALA A 647 25.53 25.33 -38.57
C ALA A 647 24.10 25.87 -38.40
N ARG A 648 23.14 25.01 -38.04
CA ARG A 648 21.75 25.43 -37.73
C ARG A 648 21.68 26.30 -36.48
N GLN A 649 22.40 25.96 -35.41
CA GLN A 649 22.45 26.80 -34.22
C GLN A 649 23.10 28.17 -34.52
N ASN A 650 24.14 28.20 -35.34
CA ASN A 650 24.76 29.46 -35.76
C ASN A 650 23.85 30.29 -36.69
N ASP A 651 23.07 29.69 -37.60
CA ASP A 651 22.07 30.42 -38.40
C ASP A 651 20.93 30.97 -37.52
N ILE A 652 20.48 30.20 -36.51
CA ILE A 652 19.49 30.66 -35.52
C ILE A 652 20.05 31.84 -34.70
N ASN A 653 21.30 31.78 -34.27
CA ASN A 653 21.96 32.86 -33.53
C ASN A 653 22.24 34.10 -34.41
N LEU A 654 22.53 33.92 -35.70
CA LEU A 654 22.68 35.00 -36.66
C LEU A 654 21.34 35.69 -36.96
N ARG A 655 20.23 34.94 -37.03
CA ARG A 655 18.88 35.50 -37.19
C ARG A 655 18.36 36.18 -35.92
N ALA A 656 18.75 35.70 -34.74
CA ALA A 656 18.39 36.31 -33.45
C ALA A 656 19.05 37.69 -33.24
N ASN A 657 20.14 37.99 -33.94
CA ASN A 657 20.87 39.26 -33.84
C ASN A 657 20.53 40.29 -34.93
N ILE A 658 19.53 40.03 -35.78
CA ILE A 658 19.01 41.03 -36.73
C ILE A 658 17.88 41.79 -36.03
N THR A 659 18.21 42.93 -35.43
CA THR A 659 17.22 43.89 -34.91
C THR A 659 16.66 44.71 -36.08
N PRO A 660 15.35 44.71 -36.37
CA PRO A 660 14.75 45.72 -37.22
C PRO A 660 14.61 47.01 -36.42
N VAL A 661 15.15 48.10 -36.98
CA VAL A 661 15.00 49.47 -36.49
C VAL A 661 13.68 50.05 -37.02
N VAL A 662 13.05 50.93 -36.21
CA VAL A 662 11.97 51.92 -36.52
C VAL A 662 10.53 51.34 -36.39
N SER A 663 9.52 51.93 -35.71
CA SER A 663 9.25 53.30 -35.22
C SER A 663 8.16 53.32 -34.12
N PHE A 664 8.16 54.35 -33.28
CA PHE A 664 7.14 54.69 -32.26
C PHE A 664 5.84 55.27 -32.86
N ALA A 665 4.68 54.89 -32.33
CA ALA A 665 3.47 55.75 -32.27
C ALA A 665 2.52 55.34 -31.12
N GLN A 666 2.32 56.30 -30.21
CA GLN A 666 1.22 56.59 -29.25
C GLN A 666 -0.04 55.70 -29.21
N SER A 667 -0.53 55.36 -28.00
CA SER A 667 -1.65 56.09 -27.37
C SER A 667 -1.91 55.67 -25.91
N GLU A 668 -2.33 56.65 -25.11
CA GLU A 668 -2.60 56.63 -23.67
C GLU A 668 -3.95 55.98 -23.29
N SER A 669 -4.07 55.53 -22.02
CA SER A 669 -5.12 55.88 -21.01
C SER A 669 -5.26 54.74 -19.97
N VAL A 670 -4.90 54.94 -18.69
CA VAL A 670 -5.72 55.42 -17.54
C VAL A 670 -6.94 54.51 -17.27
N GLY A 671 -7.25 53.98 -16.10
CA GLY A 671 -6.72 54.09 -14.73
C GLY A 671 -7.66 53.34 -13.74
N ASP A 672 -7.12 53.03 -12.56
CA ASP A 672 -7.71 52.77 -11.22
C ASP A 672 -9.19 52.37 -11.02
N ARG A 673 -9.42 51.35 -10.17
CA ARG A 673 -9.84 51.56 -8.76
C ARG A 673 -10.09 50.27 -7.97
N GLU A 674 -9.59 50.29 -6.73
CA GLU A 674 -9.97 49.45 -5.60
C GLU A 674 -11.46 49.59 -5.22
N LEU A 675 -12.05 48.54 -4.64
CA LEU A 675 -13.09 48.70 -3.64
C LEU A 675 -13.18 47.51 -2.68
N ARG A 676 -12.86 47.78 -1.41
CA ARG A 676 -13.23 46.97 -0.23
C ARG A 676 -14.75 47.05 -0.01
N ARG A 677 -15.37 45.95 0.42
CA ARG A 677 -16.62 45.97 1.20
C ARG A 677 -16.59 44.90 2.28
N GLU A 678 -16.66 45.35 3.54
CA GLU A 678 -17.20 44.61 4.69
C GLU A 678 -18.73 44.67 4.63
N VAL A 679 -19.44 43.59 4.99
CA VAL A 679 -20.66 43.59 5.83
C VAL A 679 -21.01 42.14 6.27
N PRO A 680 -21.91 41.88 7.26
CA PRO A 680 -21.70 40.92 8.35
C PRO A 680 -22.80 39.83 8.42
N GLY A 681 -22.76 39.01 9.47
CA GLY A 681 -23.98 38.56 10.18
C GLY A 681 -24.77 37.37 9.60
N ALA A 682 -24.93 36.35 10.45
CA ALA A 682 -25.68 35.13 10.25
C ALA A 682 -27.19 35.32 9.99
N TRP A 683 -27.78 34.45 9.16
CA TRP A 683 -29.19 34.05 9.22
C TRP A 683 -29.35 32.56 8.79
N LEU A 684 -29.81 31.75 9.74
CA LEU A 684 -30.43 30.44 9.53
C LEU A 684 -31.83 30.67 8.95
N GLY A 685 -32.16 30.01 7.82
CA GLY A 685 -33.50 30.09 7.26
C GLY A 685 -33.77 29.10 6.11
N ALA A 686 -34.65 28.14 6.37
CA ALA A 686 -35.60 27.49 5.47
C ALA A 686 -35.07 26.88 4.14
N TRP A 687 -34.92 25.55 4.13
CA TRP A 687 -34.94 24.76 2.90
C TRP A 687 -36.36 24.75 2.32
N ARG A 688 -36.55 25.37 1.16
CA ARG A 688 -37.74 25.22 0.30
C ARG A 688 -37.36 24.41 -0.94
N GLU A 689 -38.25 23.50 -1.29
CA GLU A 689 -38.18 22.64 -2.47
C GLU A 689 -38.10 23.47 -3.76
N SER A 690 -37.12 23.16 -4.61
CA SER A 690 -37.16 23.53 -6.03
C SER A 690 -36.65 22.35 -6.85
N ALA A 691 -37.55 21.79 -7.66
CA ALA A 691 -37.26 20.78 -8.67
C ALA A 691 -36.19 21.29 -9.67
N PRO A 692 -35.31 20.42 -10.21
CA PRO A 692 -34.24 20.87 -11.08
C PRO A 692 -34.76 21.15 -12.50
N ALA A 693 -34.42 22.34 -12.99
CA ALA A 693 -34.47 22.69 -14.40
C ALA A 693 -33.49 21.81 -15.19
N LYS A 694 -33.97 21.29 -16.33
CA LYS A 694 -33.19 20.56 -17.32
C LYS A 694 -32.06 21.43 -17.88
N GLY A 695 -30.87 20.85 -17.90
CA GLY A 695 -29.85 21.16 -18.89
C GLY A 695 -28.52 21.62 -18.30
N THR A 696 -27.54 20.71 -18.18
CA THR A 696 -26.14 21.01 -18.49
C THR A 696 -25.36 19.70 -18.74
N LEU A 697 -24.81 19.61 -19.96
CA LEU A 697 -23.60 18.91 -20.43
C LEU A 697 -23.17 17.59 -19.74
N MET A 698 -23.47 16.48 -20.42
CA MET A 698 -22.66 15.26 -20.32
C MET A 698 -21.31 15.48 -21.02
N HIS A 699 -20.22 15.35 -20.27
CA HIS A 699 -18.92 15.00 -20.85
C HIS A 699 -18.80 13.48 -20.90
N SER A 700 -18.76 12.96 -22.12
CA SER A 700 -18.48 11.55 -22.44
C SER A 700 -16.99 11.25 -22.25
N SER A 701 -16.68 10.34 -21.34
CA SER A 701 -15.45 9.55 -21.41
C SER A 701 -15.80 8.24 -22.10
N ILE A 702 -15.51 8.17 -23.40
CA ILE A 702 -15.67 6.98 -24.25
C ILE A 702 -14.63 5.94 -23.81
N PHE A 703 -15.09 4.86 -23.18
CA PHE A 703 -14.34 3.61 -23.09
C PHE A 703 -14.70 2.75 -24.31
N TYR A 704 -13.71 2.47 -25.16
CA TYR A 704 -13.84 1.47 -26.22
C TYR A 704 -13.87 0.08 -25.57
N GLN A 705 -15.05 -0.52 -25.47
CA GLN A 705 -15.22 -1.94 -25.19
C GLN A 705 -15.19 -2.70 -26.52
N ARG A 706 -14.20 -3.56 -26.70
CA ARG A 706 -14.11 -4.50 -27.82
C ARG A 706 -15.08 -5.66 -27.51
N SER A 707 -16.21 -5.71 -28.20
CA SER A 707 -17.19 -6.80 -28.10
C SER A 707 -16.66 -8.06 -28.79
N VAL A 708 -16.55 -9.15 -28.03
CA VAL A 708 -16.43 -10.52 -28.55
C VAL A 708 -17.86 -11.03 -28.80
N GLY A 709 -18.10 -11.57 -29.99
CA GLY A 709 -19.43 -11.87 -30.50
C GLY A 709 -20.19 -12.92 -29.70
N HIS A 710 -21.51 -12.72 -29.60
CA HIS A 710 -22.46 -13.75 -29.22
C HIS A 710 -23.52 -13.92 -30.31
N VAL A 711 -23.80 -15.20 -30.56
CA VAL A 711 -24.78 -15.79 -31.47
C VAL A 711 -26.20 -15.37 -31.08
N GLU A 712 -26.99 -14.97 -32.07
CA GLU A 712 -28.40 -14.62 -31.94
C GLU A 712 -29.28 -15.87 -31.78
N THR A 713 -30.18 -15.86 -30.80
CA THR A 713 -31.47 -16.57 -30.87
C THR A 713 -32.58 -15.65 -30.35
N PRO A 714 -33.76 -15.61 -31.01
CA PRO A 714 -34.84 -14.71 -30.63
C PRO A 714 -35.73 -15.37 -29.57
N VAL A 715 -36.08 -14.63 -28.52
CA VAL A 715 -37.18 -14.96 -27.62
C VAL A 715 -38.12 -13.76 -27.57
N GLU A 716 -39.36 -14.00 -27.97
CA GLU A 716 -40.47 -13.05 -27.95
C GLU A 716 -40.83 -12.63 -26.51
N THR A 717 -40.99 -11.33 -26.28
CA THR A 717 -41.61 -10.78 -25.06
C THR A 717 -43.03 -10.31 -25.35
N PRO A 718 -44.04 -10.70 -24.56
CA PRO A 718 -45.37 -10.12 -24.65
C PRO A 718 -45.44 -8.79 -23.90
N VAL A 719 -46.13 -7.83 -24.51
CA VAL A 719 -46.47 -6.51 -23.97
C VAL A 719 -47.64 -6.66 -22.99
N VAL A 720 -47.47 -6.18 -21.75
CA VAL A 720 -48.57 -5.96 -20.81
C VAL A 720 -48.64 -4.48 -20.46
N SER A 721 -49.76 -3.85 -20.83
CA SER A 721 -50.11 -2.48 -20.50
C SER A 721 -50.72 -2.40 -19.10
N PHE A 722 -50.36 -1.37 -18.33
CA PHE A 722 -51.08 -1.01 -17.11
C PHE A 722 -51.89 0.26 -17.36
N GLY A 723 -53.20 0.10 -17.31
CA GLY A 723 -54.18 1.18 -17.35
C GLY A 723 -54.19 1.97 -16.03
N LYS A 724 -54.51 3.24 -16.17
CA LYS A 724 -54.88 4.17 -15.11
C LYS A 724 -56.25 3.81 -14.55
N THR A 725 -56.41 3.87 -13.22
CA THR A 725 -57.59 4.51 -12.61
C THR A 725 -57.39 4.81 -11.12
N LEU A 726 -57.78 6.05 -10.79
CA LEU A 726 -58.18 6.67 -9.51
C LEU A 726 -57.20 6.70 -8.33
#